data_AF-A0A372NWX7-F1
#
_entry.id   AF-A0A372NWX7-F1
#
_cell.length_a   1.000
_cell.length_b   1.000
_cell.length_c   1.000
_cell.angle_alpha   90.00
_cell.angle_beta   90.00
_cell.angle_gamma   90.00
#
_symmetry.space_group_name_H-M   'P 1'
#
loop_
_entity.id
_entity.type
_entity.pdbx_description
1 polymer ?
#
loop_
_entity_poly.entity_id
_entity_poly.type
_entity_poly.pdbx_seq_one_letter_code
_entity_poly.pdbx_strand_id
1 'polypeptide(L)'
;MELGNFFKLLWKRRLLLIVIPVITVVAAFFAIRSLPDKFISSSQIATGIVDQSRQLLDTDPNASSKEQSIAHEFSNLVEIMKLKTLINQVSYQLILHDLTSSEQFKTESKLFKSMNPAARSHAIEVFKEKFEKREPLSFYNRDENGLNELLRSMKYDERELRKNLYINRDEDSDFITVSYESENPQLSAFVVNVLCTQFIDYYTNTVRKNENDAVTYLLKQLNEKRDTLNKKTTELQDYKIKNGILNLDEQSKSIYDQIMVFNDRKQQAEKDVASNNGAIRQLNAKFTPEERGYIEATVNKYNQAVTNTQEQLHILNDRYVRSGFDPKLKGALDSLQAKLTEQINQTSDKYISNPLTSKDELVRQKITLEINRDMAQSSIRAISRSLDELNAKFNRLVPFDATVKTYNYDIDIASKEYLDVLNKYNQTNLQSTFSIKLRQVEQAVPDAAEPSKKILLIAVAGIVAFVICVIVLFISWFFDDTIKHPADLVKRTHLPLLGHLNTVDGTLDLRKLWDVENRERMRLFKELTRSLRFEIDQELKGDKILAVTSLINHEGKSVAGISLAYSYAMINKKVLLIDGNFENPTLTEVIQPRVFVEEYFKNNPDNYNSIAATTNVMGTHGGDVTLLELSDENFIRTRFNELKMKYDVIIIETPPLSSLNKSKEWILFANKVVAIYEANKGIAKWQQNDVEYLRNLNGKFAGWVLNKTNPEIENF
;
A
#
# COMPACT_ATOMS: atom_id res chain seq x y z
N MET A 1 -36.52 32.96 13.04
CA MET A 1 -36.22 33.82 14.20
C MET A 1 -35.24 33.19 15.21
N GLU A 2 -35.04 31.86 15.23
CA GLU A 2 -34.24 31.21 16.28
C GLU A 2 -32.71 31.43 16.19
N LEU A 3 -32.14 31.43 14.97
CA LEU A 3 -30.71 31.69 14.76
C LEU A 3 -30.26 33.09 15.24
N GLY A 4 -31.13 34.09 15.17
CA GLY A 4 -30.82 35.46 15.65
C GLY A 4 -30.58 35.51 17.17
N ASN A 5 -31.32 34.69 17.92
CA ASN A 5 -31.16 34.60 19.39
C ASN A 5 -29.86 33.91 19.77
N PHE A 6 -29.40 32.94 18.96
CA PHE A 6 -28.10 32.31 19.14
C PHE A 6 -26.95 33.31 18.92
N PHE A 7 -26.99 34.13 17.88
CA PHE A 7 -25.97 35.18 17.66
C PHE A 7 -25.93 36.21 18.79
N LYS A 8 -27.09 36.60 19.34
CA LYS A 8 -27.16 37.46 20.54
C LYS A 8 -26.51 36.79 21.76
N LEU A 9 -26.68 35.48 21.95
CA LEU A 9 -26.02 34.74 23.02
C LEU A 9 -24.49 34.72 22.83
N LEU A 10 -24.01 34.47 21.61
CA LEU A 10 -22.59 34.52 21.28
C LEU A 10 -22.01 35.90 21.60
N TRP A 11 -22.72 36.98 21.25
CA TRP A 11 -22.30 38.34 21.57
C TRP A 11 -22.27 38.61 23.08
N LYS A 12 -23.30 38.19 23.81
CA LYS A 12 -23.38 38.33 25.27
C LYS A 12 -22.25 37.58 25.98
N ARG A 13 -21.83 36.43 25.44
CA ARG A 13 -20.74 35.58 25.96
C ARG A 13 -19.43 35.73 25.17
N ARG A 14 -19.24 36.84 24.45
CA ARG A 14 -18.03 37.09 23.63
C ARG A 14 -16.72 36.98 24.42
N LEU A 15 -16.75 37.33 25.72
CA LEU A 15 -15.57 37.17 26.57
C LEU A 15 -15.15 35.70 26.71
N LEU A 16 -16.09 34.76 26.84
CA LEU A 16 -15.76 33.33 26.88
C LEU A 16 -15.19 32.83 25.54
N LEU A 17 -15.77 33.29 24.43
CA LEU A 17 -15.30 32.96 23.07
C LEU A 17 -13.89 33.49 22.76
N ILE A 18 -13.42 34.50 23.48
CA ILE A 18 -12.08 35.07 23.28
C ILE A 18 -11.11 34.52 24.32
N VAL A 19 -11.48 34.56 25.60
CA VAL A 19 -10.58 34.20 26.71
C VAL A 19 -10.17 32.73 26.64
N ILE A 20 -11.08 31.81 26.34
CA ILE A 20 -10.75 30.37 26.30
C ILE A 20 -9.76 30.07 25.17
N PRO A 21 -10.01 30.44 23.90
CA PRO A 21 -9.02 30.24 22.84
C PRO A 21 -7.69 30.92 23.10
N VAL A 22 -7.68 32.13 23.68
CA VAL A 22 -6.43 32.83 24.03
C VAL A 22 -5.65 32.06 25.09
N ILE A 23 -6.30 31.58 26.15
CA ILE A 23 -5.64 30.73 27.16
C ILE A 23 -5.12 29.43 26.52
N THR A 24 -5.89 28.80 25.63
CA THR A 24 -5.44 27.59 24.91
C THR A 24 -4.23 27.88 24.02
N VAL A 25 -4.21 29.01 23.31
CA VAL A 25 -3.06 29.45 22.49
C VAL A 25 -1.84 29.70 23.36
N VAL A 26 -1.99 30.35 24.52
CA VAL A 26 -0.88 30.58 25.47
C VAL A 26 -0.37 29.25 26.02
N ALA A 27 -1.24 28.34 26.44
CA ALA A 27 -0.86 27.02 26.92
C ALA A 27 -0.16 26.19 25.82
N ALA A 28 -0.70 26.20 24.60
CA ALA A 28 -0.10 25.56 23.44
C ALA A 28 1.27 26.16 23.10
N PHE A 29 1.42 27.48 23.18
CA PHE A 29 2.71 28.15 23.01
C PHE A 29 3.74 27.66 24.02
N PHE A 30 3.41 27.60 25.31
CA PHE A 30 4.34 27.08 26.32
C PHE A 30 4.66 25.59 26.14
N ALA A 31 3.70 24.78 25.72
CA ALA A 31 3.89 23.35 25.48
C ALA A 31 4.70 23.05 24.20
N ILE A 32 4.59 23.89 23.16
CA ILE A 32 5.23 23.70 21.87
C ILE A 32 6.61 24.39 21.83
N ARG A 33 6.80 25.47 22.59
CA ARG A 33 8.10 26.15 22.72
C ARG A 33 9.19 25.23 23.29
N SER A 34 8.81 24.25 24.10
CA SER A 34 9.74 23.26 24.67
C SER A 34 10.10 22.12 23.72
N LEU A 35 9.47 22.01 22.54
CA LEU A 35 9.85 21.01 21.55
C LEU A 35 11.21 21.39 20.93
N PRO A 36 12.16 20.44 20.85
CA PRO A 36 13.47 20.70 20.27
C PRO A 36 13.35 21.08 18.79
N ASP A 37 14.25 21.93 18.33
CA ASP A 37 14.37 22.25 16.91
C ASP A 37 14.93 21.03 16.17
N LYS A 38 14.56 20.92 14.89
CA LYS A 38 14.95 19.79 14.04
C LYS A 38 15.90 20.27 12.96
N PHE A 39 16.99 19.54 12.77
CA PHE A 39 18.05 19.84 11.84
C PHE A 39 18.18 18.68 10.86
N ILE A 40 18.14 18.97 9.57
CA ILE A 40 18.34 18.00 8.50
C ILE A 40 19.69 18.31 7.86
N SER A 41 20.54 17.29 7.77
CA SER A 41 21.76 17.37 6.95
C SER A 41 21.65 16.35 5.83
N SER A 42 22.12 16.71 4.65
CA SER A 42 22.03 15.89 3.44
C SER A 42 23.39 15.72 2.78
N SER A 43 23.61 14.59 2.12
CA SER A 43 24.80 14.29 1.33
C SER A 43 24.39 13.61 0.03
N GLN A 44 25.21 13.76 -1.00
CA GLN A 44 25.01 13.13 -2.30
C GLN A 44 26.13 12.16 -2.64
N ILE A 45 25.75 10.96 -3.10
CA ILE A 45 26.65 9.94 -3.63
C ILE A 45 26.43 9.81 -5.13
N ALA A 46 27.46 10.10 -5.92
CA ALA A 46 27.48 9.78 -7.35
C ALA A 46 27.71 8.28 -7.54
N THR A 47 26.96 7.68 -8.47
CA THR A 47 27.00 6.22 -8.70
C THR A 47 27.71 5.82 -10.00
N GLY A 48 27.68 6.67 -11.02
CA GLY A 48 28.16 6.37 -12.37
C GLY A 48 27.28 5.39 -13.12
N ILE A 49 26.04 5.15 -12.68
CA ILE A 49 25.09 4.23 -13.34
C ILE A 49 24.61 4.83 -14.66
N VAL A 50 24.39 6.15 -14.70
CA VAL A 50 23.83 6.86 -15.86
C VAL A 50 24.93 7.26 -16.89
N ASP A 51 26.19 6.90 -16.65
CA ASP A 51 27.33 7.23 -17.52
C ASP A 51 27.21 6.56 -18.91
N GLN A 52 27.36 7.36 -19.98
CA GLN A 52 27.29 6.91 -21.38
C GLN A 52 28.29 5.81 -21.73
N SER A 53 29.45 5.77 -21.06
CA SER A 53 30.45 4.71 -21.26
C SER A 53 29.94 3.33 -20.84
N ARG A 54 29.01 3.28 -19.86
CA ARG A 54 28.36 2.06 -19.40
C ARG A 54 27.14 1.68 -20.25
N GLN A 55 26.48 2.67 -20.86
CA GLN A 55 25.38 2.44 -21.82
C GLN A 55 25.81 1.66 -23.07
N LEU A 56 27.11 1.63 -23.40
CA LEU A 56 27.67 0.83 -24.49
C LEU A 56 27.63 -0.69 -24.23
N LEU A 57 27.40 -1.12 -22.98
CA LEU A 57 27.26 -2.53 -22.61
C LEU A 57 25.84 -3.06 -22.84
N ASP A 58 24.85 -2.18 -22.92
CA ASP A 58 23.45 -2.55 -23.10
C ASP A 58 23.14 -2.77 -24.58
N THR A 59 23.02 -4.04 -24.94
CA THR A 59 22.71 -4.50 -26.30
C THR A 59 21.23 -4.38 -26.68
N ASP A 60 20.35 -4.07 -25.72
CA ASP A 60 18.91 -3.93 -25.95
C ASP A 60 18.59 -2.53 -26.51
N PRO A 61 17.99 -2.41 -27.71
CA PRO A 61 17.63 -1.11 -28.29
C PRO A 61 16.44 -0.42 -27.59
N ASN A 62 15.69 -1.11 -26.72
CA ASN A 62 14.49 -0.55 -26.08
C ASN A 62 14.81 0.40 -24.91
N ALA A 63 14.35 1.65 -25.00
CA ALA A 63 14.57 2.64 -23.95
C ALA A 63 13.90 2.29 -22.61
N SER A 64 12.77 1.58 -22.63
CA SER A 64 12.03 1.22 -21.42
C SER A 64 12.71 0.13 -20.59
N SER A 65 13.37 -0.85 -21.21
CA SER A 65 14.11 -1.89 -20.47
C SER A 65 15.38 -1.33 -19.83
N LYS A 66 16.01 -0.33 -20.47
CA LYS A 66 17.16 0.40 -19.91
C LYS A 66 16.80 1.14 -18.63
N GLU A 67 15.72 1.92 -18.63
CA GLU A 67 15.33 2.67 -17.43
C GLU A 67 14.94 1.74 -16.27
N GLN A 68 14.33 0.59 -16.57
CA GLN A 68 14.04 -0.44 -15.56
C GLN A 68 15.32 -1.05 -14.97
N SER A 69 16.33 -1.31 -15.79
CA SER A 69 17.63 -1.80 -15.34
C SER A 69 18.32 -0.79 -14.42
N ILE A 70 18.36 0.49 -14.84
CA ILE A 70 18.91 1.60 -14.05
C ILE A 70 18.19 1.71 -12.70
N ALA A 71 16.85 1.75 -12.71
CA ALA A 71 16.05 1.84 -11.49
C ALA A 71 16.30 0.66 -10.54
N HIS A 72 16.45 -0.56 -11.07
CA HIS A 72 16.76 -1.75 -10.28
C HIS A 72 18.16 -1.65 -9.63
N GLU A 73 19.17 -1.16 -10.33
CA GLU A 73 20.50 -0.93 -9.77
C GLU A 73 20.49 0.10 -8.64
N PHE A 74 19.81 1.24 -8.81
CA PHE A 74 19.65 2.23 -7.76
C PHE A 74 18.90 1.66 -6.55
N SER A 75 17.81 0.92 -6.77
CA SER A 75 17.07 0.27 -5.69
C SER A 75 17.97 -0.69 -4.89
N ASN A 76 18.84 -1.45 -5.56
CA ASN A 76 19.78 -2.33 -4.89
C ASN A 76 20.79 -1.55 -4.05
N LEU A 77 21.35 -0.45 -4.56
CA LEU A 77 22.25 0.39 -3.77
C LEU A 77 21.55 0.97 -2.53
N VAL A 78 20.33 1.48 -2.68
CA VAL A 78 19.53 2.02 -1.57
C VAL A 78 19.25 0.94 -0.51
N GLU A 79 18.90 -0.28 -0.91
CA GLU A 79 18.69 -1.38 0.04
C GLU A 79 19.99 -1.84 0.72
N ILE A 80 21.13 -1.80 0.01
CA ILE A 80 22.44 -2.03 0.63
C ILE A 80 22.70 -0.98 1.71
N MET A 81 22.46 0.31 1.45
CA MET A 81 22.64 1.39 2.43
C MET A 81 21.75 1.20 3.67
N LYS A 82 20.58 0.59 3.50
CA LYS A 82 19.65 0.24 4.58
C LYS A 82 20.00 -1.07 5.27
N LEU A 83 21.07 -1.77 4.94
CA LEU A 83 21.41 -3.02 5.65
C LEU A 83 21.63 -2.76 7.13
N LYS A 84 21.05 -3.64 7.97
CA LYS A 84 21.17 -3.56 9.44
C LYS A 84 22.64 -3.47 9.88
N THR A 85 23.53 -4.20 9.23
CA THR A 85 24.96 -4.18 9.52
C THR A 85 25.56 -2.77 9.36
N LEU A 86 25.20 -2.03 8.30
CA LEU A 86 25.68 -0.66 8.09
C LEU A 86 25.11 0.30 9.13
N ILE A 87 23.81 0.20 9.42
CA ILE A 87 23.20 1.04 10.45
C ILE A 87 23.82 0.77 11.82
N ASN A 88 24.14 -0.49 12.15
CA ASN A 88 24.89 -0.82 13.36
C ASN A 88 26.30 -0.19 13.37
N GLN A 89 27.00 -0.11 12.23
CA GLN A 89 28.28 0.59 12.17
C GLN A 89 28.14 2.07 12.50
N VAL A 90 27.07 2.72 12.03
CA VAL A 90 26.72 4.09 12.42
C VAL A 90 26.43 4.16 13.92
N SER A 91 25.63 3.25 14.46
CA SER A 91 25.34 3.16 15.90
C SER A 91 26.62 3.08 16.74
N TYR A 92 27.59 2.25 16.33
CA TYR A 92 28.84 2.07 17.05
C TYR A 92 29.72 3.32 17.00
N GLN A 93 29.82 3.98 15.84
CA GLN A 93 30.55 5.25 15.72
C GLN A 93 29.93 6.36 16.57
N LEU A 94 28.59 6.44 16.60
CA LEU A 94 27.87 7.42 17.43
C LEU A 94 28.14 7.22 18.93
N ILE A 95 28.01 5.99 19.44
CA ILE A 95 28.24 5.73 20.85
C ILE A 95 29.72 5.87 21.20
N LEU A 96 30.64 5.47 20.31
CA LEU A 96 32.08 5.68 20.50
C LEU A 96 32.43 7.16 20.58
N HIS A 97 31.82 7.99 19.72
CA HIS A 97 31.95 9.43 19.79
C HIS A 97 31.51 9.95 21.17
N ASP A 98 30.28 9.64 21.62
CA ASP A 98 29.78 10.15 22.90
C ASP A 98 30.52 9.58 24.13
N LEU A 99 31.08 8.37 24.03
CA LEU A 99 31.89 7.78 25.09
C LEU A 99 33.29 8.40 25.21
N THR A 100 33.81 9.02 24.14
CA THR A 100 35.19 9.53 24.06
C THR A 100 35.31 11.06 23.94
N SER A 101 34.30 11.73 23.39
CA SER A 101 34.25 13.18 23.18
C SER A 101 33.76 13.91 24.43
N SER A 102 34.23 15.14 24.62
CA SER A 102 33.70 16.08 25.61
C SER A 102 32.38 16.72 25.18
N GLU A 103 32.14 16.81 23.86
CA GLU A 103 30.90 17.32 23.28
C GLU A 103 30.06 16.14 22.79
N GLN A 104 29.03 15.79 23.56
CA GLN A 104 28.13 14.68 23.23
C GLN A 104 27.00 15.15 22.32
N PHE A 105 26.56 14.29 21.41
CA PHE A 105 25.47 14.61 20.50
C PHE A 105 24.11 14.65 21.20
N LYS A 106 23.88 13.77 22.17
CA LYS A 106 22.62 13.65 22.93
C LYS A 106 22.83 13.82 24.42
N THR A 107 21.77 14.20 25.12
CA THR A 107 21.75 14.24 26.58
C THR A 107 21.94 12.84 27.16
N GLU A 108 22.87 12.70 28.11
CA GLU A 108 23.21 11.42 28.73
C GLU A 108 22.00 10.73 29.39
N SER A 109 21.79 9.47 29.01
CA SER A 109 20.79 8.60 29.63
C SER A 109 21.19 8.21 31.06
N LYS A 110 20.21 7.78 31.88
CA LYS A 110 20.47 7.30 33.24
C LYS A 110 21.51 6.17 33.28
N LEU A 111 21.43 5.25 32.32
CA LEU A 111 22.36 4.14 32.19
C LEU A 111 23.77 4.64 31.86
N PHE A 112 23.90 5.56 30.91
CA PHE A 112 25.18 6.17 30.53
C PHE A 112 25.86 6.86 31.71
N LYS A 113 25.09 7.60 32.54
CA LYS A 113 25.61 8.27 33.75
C LYS A 113 26.05 7.30 34.84
N SER A 114 25.44 6.12 34.91
CA SER A 114 25.74 5.11 35.93
C SER A 114 27.00 4.28 35.64
N MET A 115 27.59 4.42 34.44
CA MET A 115 28.77 3.67 34.05
C MET A 115 30.00 4.15 34.83
N ASN A 116 30.69 3.20 35.48
CA ASN A 116 31.99 3.48 36.08
C ASN A 116 33.10 3.52 35.00
N PRO A 117 34.30 4.04 35.32
CA PRO A 117 35.38 4.18 34.33
C PRO A 117 35.79 2.85 33.66
N ALA A 118 35.77 1.74 34.41
CA ALA A 118 36.10 0.41 33.88
C ALA A 118 35.05 -0.06 32.85
N ALA A 119 33.76 0.09 33.15
CA ALA A 119 32.66 -0.25 32.26
C ALA A 119 32.66 0.62 31.00
N ARG A 120 33.01 1.91 31.12
CA ARG A 120 33.18 2.81 29.97
C ARG A 120 34.34 2.34 29.07
N SER A 121 35.49 2.00 29.65
CA SER A 121 36.64 1.50 28.89
C SER A 121 36.31 0.18 28.17
N HIS A 122 35.65 -0.75 28.86
CA HIS A 122 35.22 -2.03 28.29
C HIS A 122 34.22 -1.84 27.13
N ALA A 123 33.22 -0.97 27.31
CA ALA A 123 32.26 -0.68 26.24
C ALA A 123 32.96 -0.12 24.99
N ILE A 124 33.92 0.80 25.15
CA ILE A 124 34.71 1.34 24.03
C ILE A 124 35.48 0.23 23.31
N GLU A 125 36.12 -0.67 24.04
CA GLU A 125 36.86 -1.81 23.48
C GLU A 125 35.94 -2.71 22.64
N VAL A 126 34.80 -3.14 23.20
CA VAL A 126 33.87 -4.02 22.50
C VAL A 126 33.24 -3.34 21.28
N PHE A 127 32.82 -2.07 21.38
CA PHE A 127 32.28 -1.35 20.23
C PHE A 127 33.31 -1.17 19.12
N LYS A 128 34.58 -0.89 19.45
CA LYS A 128 35.67 -0.83 18.46
C LYS A 128 35.88 -2.18 17.78
N GLU A 129 35.97 -3.26 18.57
CA GLU A 129 36.15 -4.61 18.03
C GLU A 129 35.01 -4.99 17.08
N LYS A 130 33.75 -4.77 17.49
CA LYS A 130 32.57 -5.07 16.67
C LYS A 130 32.47 -4.18 15.44
N PHE A 131 32.94 -2.93 15.52
CA PHE A 131 33.02 -2.03 14.38
C PHE A 131 34.07 -2.51 13.35
N GLU A 132 35.28 -2.81 13.80
CA GLU A 132 36.38 -3.32 12.95
C GLU A 132 36.02 -4.64 12.27
N LYS A 133 35.36 -5.56 13.01
CA LYS A 133 34.91 -6.85 12.48
C LYS A 133 33.59 -6.78 11.69
N ARG A 134 32.88 -5.64 11.71
CA ARG A 134 31.55 -5.44 11.13
C ARG A 134 30.50 -6.43 11.66
N GLU A 135 30.58 -6.76 12.94
CA GLU A 135 29.71 -7.74 13.58
C GLU A 135 28.58 -7.09 14.40
N PRO A 136 27.38 -7.68 14.44
CA PRO A 136 26.34 -7.25 15.36
C PRO A 136 26.69 -7.64 16.81
N LEU A 137 26.23 -6.83 17.76
CA LEU A 137 26.17 -7.23 19.17
C LEU A 137 25.14 -8.35 19.35
N SER A 138 25.53 -9.39 20.07
CA SER A 138 24.70 -10.54 20.42
C SER A 138 23.69 -10.19 21.51
N PHE A 139 22.45 -10.65 21.32
CA PHE A 139 21.41 -10.59 22.36
C PHE A 139 21.52 -11.72 23.39
N TYR A 140 22.27 -12.77 23.07
CA TYR A 140 22.42 -13.96 23.93
C TYR A 140 23.61 -13.85 24.88
N ASN A 141 24.62 -13.06 24.52
CA ASN A 141 25.72 -12.73 25.42
C ASN A 141 25.23 -11.61 26.36
N ARG A 142 25.28 -11.86 27.68
CA ARG A 142 24.81 -10.92 28.69
C ARG A 142 25.53 -9.57 28.64
N ASP A 143 26.83 -9.57 28.37
CA ASP A 143 27.66 -8.37 28.29
C ASP A 143 27.31 -7.55 27.04
N GLU A 144 27.31 -8.18 25.87
CA GLU A 144 26.93 -7.53 24.60
C GLU A 144 25.46 -7.06 24.60
N ASN A 145 24.56 -7.78 25.28
CA ASN A 145 23.18 -7.33 25.45
C ASN A 145 23.08 -6.09 26.35
N GLY A 146 23.93 -5.95 27.36
CA GLY A 146 24.05 -4.71 28.14
C GLY A 146 24.48 -3.52 27.28
N LEU A 147 25.36 -3.74 26.31
CA LEU A 147 25.74 -2.72 25.33
C LEU A 147 24.62 -2.40 24.34
N ASN A 148 23.82 -3.39 23.95
CA ASN A 148 22.59 -3.16 23.18
C ASN A 148 21.57 -2.30 23.97
N GLU A 149 21.45 -2.52 25.28
CA GLU A 149 20.63 -1.68 26.16
C GLU A 149 21.17 -0.25 26.26
N LEU A 150 22.49 -0.08 26.29
CA LEU A 150 23.14 1.24 26.24
C LEU A 150 22.84 1.99 24.93
N LEU A 151 22.92 1.31 23.78
CA LEU A 151 22.52 1.90 22.49
C LEU A 151 21.06 2.35 22.51
N ARG A 152 20.15 1.52 23.04
CA ARG A 152 18.72 1.87 23.17
C ARG A 152 18.51 3.04 24.14
N SER A 153 19.21 3.07 25.27
CA SER A 153 19.06 4.14 26.26
C SER A 153 19.54 5.48 25.72
N MET A 154 20.58 5.48 24.88
CA MET A 154 21.08 6.65 24.16
C MET A 154 20.34 6.93 22.85
N LYS A 155 19.34 6.11 22.48
CA LYS A 155 18.60 6.25 21.21
C LYS A 155 19.51 6.20 19.99
N TYR A 156 20.55 5.37 20.02
CA TYR A 156 21.46 5.08 18.91
C TYR A 156 21.28 3.68 18.34
N ASP A 157 20.30 2.91 18.83
CA ASP A 157 19.98 1.62 18.24
C ASP A 157 19.41 1.76 16.83
N GLU A 158 19.56 0.70 16.05
CA GLU A 158 19.23 0.69 14.63
C GLU A 158 17.78 1.11 14.32
N ARG A 159 16.82 0.75 15.17
CA ARG A 159 15.41 1.12 14.95
C ARG A 159 15.20 2.62 15.06
N GLU A 160 15.89 3.27 15.98
CA GLU A 160 15.75 4.72 16.15
C GLU A 160 16.44 5.46 15.02
N LEU A 161 17.65 5.05 14.62
CA LEU A 161 18.36 5.66 13.50
C LEU A 161 17.56 5.58 12.19
N ARG A 162 16.89 4.46 11.93
CA ARG A 162 16.08 4.33 10.70
C ARG A 162 14.90 5.28 10.60
N LYS A 163 14.29 5.69 11.72
CA LYS A 163 13.08 6.52 11.70
C LYS A 163 13.31 7.87 11.05
N ASN A 164 14.53 8.39 11.19
CA ASN A 164 14.90 9.74 10.75
C ASN A 164 15.89 9.73 9.58
N LEU A 165 16.15 8.55 9.00
CA LEU A 165 17.07 8.38 7.87
C LEU A 165 16.27 8.26 6.57
N TYR A 166 16.56 9.14 5.63
CA TYR A 166 15.94 9.18 4.31
C TYR A 166 17.01 8.94 3.25
N ILE A 167 16.74 7.99 2.35
CA ILE A 167 17.65 7.63 1.25
C ILE A 167 16.81 7.47 0.00
N ASN A 168 17.07 8.30 -1.01
CA ASN A 168 16.33 8.33 -2.25
C ASN A 168 17.22 8.73 -3.43
N ARG A 169 16.80 8.35 -4.63
CA ARG A 169 17.33 8.89 -5.89
C ARG A 169 16.47 10.09 -6.27
N ASP A 170 17.10 11.20 -6.63
CA ASP A 170 16.38 12.35 -7.17
C ASP A 170 16.14 12.12 -8.67
N GLU A 171 14.92 11.68 -9.01
CA GLU A 171 14.43 11.45 -10.39
C GLU A 171 15.42 10.69 -11.30
N ASP A 172 15.81 11.31 -12.41
CA ASP A 172 16.70 10.76 -13.45
C ASP A 172 18.19 11.02 -13.16
N SER A 173 18.52 11.53 -11.96
CA SER A 173 19.91 11.86 -11.62
C SER A 173 20.78 10.62 -11.42
N ASP A 174 22.10 10.82 -11.48
CA ASP A 174 23.11 9.81 -11.15
C ASP A 174 23.41 9.75 -9.63
N PHE A 175 22.64 10.49 -8.82
CA PHE A 175 22.92 10.74 -7.41
C PHE A 175 21.93 10.03 -6.48
N ILE A 176 22.46 9.49 -5.40
CA ILE A 176 21.67 9.06 -4.24
C ILE A 176 21.82 10.14 -3.17
N THR A 177 20.69 10.71 -2.77
CA THR A 177 20.59 11.69 -1.68
C THR A 177 20.34 10.93 -0.38
N VAL A 178 21.13 11.24 0.64
CA VAL A 178 21.06 10.67 1.99
C VAL A 178 20.88 11.80 2.97
N SER A 179 19.81 11.76 3.74
CA SER A 179 19.47 12.80 4.71
C SER A 179 19.14 12.22 6.07
N TYR A 180 19.54 12.91 7.14
CA TYR A 180 19.20 12.52 8.51
C TYR A 180 18.67 13.69 9.32
N GLU A 181 17.56 13.45 10.03
CA GLU A 181 16.87 14.43 10.87
C GLU A 181 17.17 14.21 12.35
N SER A 182 17.64 15.25 13.06
CA SER A 182 17.92 15.16 14.50
C SER A 182 17.81 16.49 15.24
N GLU A 183 17.91 16.44 16.57
CA GLU A 183 17.86 17.62 17.46
C GLU A 183 19.21 18.37 17.54
N ASN A 184 20.26 17.82 16.93
CA ASN A 184 21.62 18.37 16.96
C ASN A 184 22.17 18.42 15.53
N PRO A 185 22.58 19.60 15.01
CA PRO A 185 22.98 19.73 13.62
C PRO A 185 24.29 18.96 13.31
N GLN A 186 25.21 18.84 14.28
CA GLN A 186 26.40 18.00 14.14
C GLN A 186 26.05 16.51 14.10
N LEU A 187 25.08 16.05 14.89
CA LEU A 187 24.61 14.66 14.85
C LEU A 187 24.03 14.32 13.48
N SER A 188 23.22 15.21 12.90
CA SER A 188 22.65 15.04 11.57
C SER A 188 23.72 14.85 10.50
N ALA A 189 24.71 15.74 10.48
CA ALA A 189 25.83 15.64 9.55
C ALA A 189 26.68 14.38 9.79
N PHE A 190 26.96 14.04 11.05
CA PHE A 190 27.78 12.89 11.42
C PHE A 190 27.16 11.57 10.96
N VAL A 191 25.87 11.36 11.20
CA VAL A 191 25.16 10.13 10.78
C VAL A 191 25.25 9.92 9.28
N VAL A 192 24.95 10.96 8.51
CA VAL A 192 24.97 10.88 7.04
C VAL A 192 26.39 10.58 6.53
N ASN A 193 27.40 11.30 7.01
CA ASN A 193 28.78 11.11 6.56
C ASN A 193 29.33 9.74 6.94
N VAL A 194 29.05 9.27 8.16
CA VAL A 194 29.46 7.92 8.58
C VAL A 194 28.76 6.86 7.74
N LEU A 195 27.46 6.99 7.51
CA LEU A 195 26.73 6.02 6.68
C LEU A 195 27.28 5.98 5.25
N CYS A 196 27.50 7.14 4.63
CA CYS A 196 28.06 7.24 3.28
C CYS A 196 29.44 6.57 3.21
N THR A 197 30.31 6.85 4.18
CA THR A 197 31.66 6.26 4.26
C THR A 197 31.56 4.74 4.42
N GLN A 198 30.77 4.25 5.38
CA GLN A 198 30.63 2.81 5.64
C GLN A 198 30.00 2.06 4.47
N PHE A 199 29.05 2.68 3.77
CA PHE A 199 28.45 2.14 2.56
C PHE A 199 29.45 2.04 1.42
N ILE A 200 30.19 3.11 1.10
CA ILE A 200 31.21 3.11 0.05
C ILE A 200 32.28 2.05 0.34
N ASP A 201 32.74 1.97 1.59
CA ASP A 201 33.70 0.96 2.02
C ASP A 201 33.14 -0.46 1.91
N TYR A 202 31.89 -0.69 2.29
CA TYR A 202 31.23 -1.99 2.15
C TYR A 202 31.09 -2.42 0.69
N TYR A 203 30.60 -1.51 -0.16
CA TYR A 203 30.43 -1.80 -1.58
C TYR A 203 31.79 -2.10 -2.24
N THR A 204 32.80 -1.29 -1.96
CA THR A 204 34.15 -1.44 -2.53
C THR A 204 34.84 -2.72 -2.07
N ASN A 205 34.71 -3.08 -0.79
CA ASN A 205 35.44 -4.24 -0.23
C ASN A 205 34.69 -5.57 -0.36
N THR A 206 33.36 -5.55 -0.49
CA THR A 206 32.55 -6.76 -0.56
C THR A 206 32.01 -6.97 -1.97
N VAL A 207 31.22 -6.03 -2.50
CA VAL A 207 30.55 -6.22 -3.80
C VAL A 207 31.56 -6.23 -4.93
N ARG A 208 32.39 -5.19 -5.03
CA ARG A 208 33.41 -5.08 -6.08
C ARG A 208 34.49 -6.16 -5.97
N LYS A 209 34.82 -6.60 -4.76
CA LYS A 209 35.74 -7.73 -4.56
C LYS A 209 35.16 -9.02 -5.12
N ASN A 210 33.89 -9.32 -4.84
CA ASN A 210 33.22 -10.51 -5.38
C ASN A 210 33.18 -10.50 -6.92
N GLU A 211 32.96 -9.33 -7.54
CA GLU A 211 33.04 -9.18 -9.00
C GLU A 211 34.45 -9.51 -9.54
N ASN A 212 35.49 -8.99 -8.90
CA ASN A 212 36.88 -9.28 -9.27
C ASN A 212 37.26 -10.76 -9.03
N ASP A 213 36.74 -11.37 -7.96
CA ASP A 213 36.95 -12.79 -7.66
C ASP A 213 36.30 -13.67 -8.73
N ALA A 214 35.11 -13.29 -9.24
CA ALA A 214 34.46 -13.97 -10.36
C ALA A 214 35.29 -13.89 -11.66
N VAL A 215 35.85 -12.71 -11.98
CA VAL A 215 36.77 -12.55 -13.13
C VAL A 215 38.00 -13.43 -12.96
N THR A 216 38.58 -13.45 -11.76
CA THR A 216 39.77 -14.25 -11.45
C THR A 216 39.49 -15.75 -11.56
N TYR A 217 38.32 -16.20 -11.08
CA TYR A 217 37.87 -17.57 -11.22
C TYR A 217 37.68 -17.97 -12.70
N LEU A 218 37.00 -17.12 -13.48
CA LEU A 218 36.80 -17.36 -14.92
C LEU A 218 38.11 -17.36 -15.70
N LEU A 219 39.07 -16.49 -15.35
CA LEU A 219 40.40 -16.49 -15.94
C LEU A 219 41.15 -17.80 -15.66
N LYS A 220 41.06 -18.31 -14.43
CA LYS A 220 41.63 -19.61 -14.07
C LYS A 220 41.00 -20.73 -14.90
N GLN A 221 39.67 -20.79 -14.97
CA GLN A 221 38.95 -21.77 -15.79
C GLN A 221 39.32 -21.66 -17.28
N LEU A 222 39.46 -20.43 -17.79
CA LEU A 222 39.83 -20.18 -19.19
C LEU A 222 41.20 -20.79 -19.52
N ASN A 223 42.19 -20.58 -18.63
CA ASN A 223 43.51 -21.15 -18.79
C ASN A 223 43.49 -22.68 -18.69
N GLU A 224 42.77 -23.26 -17.72
CA GLU A 224 42.64 -24.72 -17.58
C GLU A 224 42.00 -25.37 -18.82
N LYS A 225 40.95 -24.74 -19.39
CA LYS A 225 40.30 -25.22 -20.61
C LYS A 225 41.18 -25.06 -21.84
N ARG A 226 41.93 -23.94 -21.95
CA ARG A 226 42.93 -23.75 -23.02
C ARG A 226 44.00 -24.84 -22.98
N ASP A 227 44.54 -25.14 -21.80
CA ASP A 227 45.59 -26.14 -21.64
C ASP A 227 45.05 -27.56 -21.94
N THR A 228 43.79 -27.84 -21.57
CA THR A 228 43.10 -29.08 -21.95
C THR A 228 42.94 -29.21 -23.46
N LEU A 229 42.47 -28.15 -24.14
CA LEU A 229 42.35 -28.11 -25.60
C LEU A 229 43.70 -28.34 -26.29
N ASN A 230 44.74 -27.65 -25.82
CA ASN A 230 46.10 -27.81 -26.34
C ASN A 230 46.57 -29.25 -26.15
N LYS A 231 46.39 -29.84 -24.96
CA LYS A 231 46.76 -31.23 -24.69
C LYS A 231 46.06 -32.20 -25.64
N LYS A 232 44.75 -32.07 -25.83
CA LYS A 232 43.98 -32.92 -26.77
C LYS A 232 44.44 -32.76 -28.22
N THR A 233 44.77 -31.54 -28.62
CA THR A 233 45.31 -31.25 -29.95
C THR A 233 46.69 -31.89 -30.14
N THR A 234 47.58 -31.79 -29.14
CA THR A 234 48.88 -32.44 -29.13
C THR A 234 48.76 -33.96 -29.14
N GLU A 235 47.83 -34.56 -28.38
CA GLU A 235 47.58 -36.01 -28.40
C GLU A 235 47.20 -36.51 -29.81
N LEU A 236 46.34 -35.78 -30.53
CA LEU A 236 46.01 -36.08 -31.93
C LEU A 236 47.23 -35.93 -32.84
N GLN A 237 48.00 -34.85 -32.68
CA GLN A 237 49.20 -34.58 -33.47
C GLN A 237 50.24 -35.69 -33.28
N ASP A 238 50.54 -36.05 -32.03
CA ASP A 238 51.48 -37.12 -31.69
C ASP A 238 51.01 -38.47 -32.20
N TYR A 239 49.71 -38.76 -32.12
CA TYR A 239 49.12 -39.96 -32.69
C TYR A 239 49.30 -40.01 -34.21
N LYS A 240 49.06 -38.89 -34.91
CA LYS A 240 49.27 -38.79 -36.36
C LYS A 240 50.74 -38.96 -36.74
N ILE A 241 51.66 -38.30 -36.02
CA ILE A 241 53.11 -38.41 -36.26
C ILE A 241 53.59 -39.83 -36.02
N LYS A 242 53.26 -40.43 -34.88
CA LYS A 242 53.69 -41.78 -34.50
C LYS A 242 53.23 -42.86 -35.48
N ASN A 243 52.04 -42.69 -36.05
CA ASN A 243 51.46 -43.65 -36.98
C ASN A 243 51.63 -43.24 -38.47
N GLY A 244 52.36 -42.15 -38.77
CA GLY A 244 52.59 -41.70 -40.14
C GLY A 244 51.33 -41.26 -40.90
N ILE A 245 50.33 -40.76 -40.19
CA ILE A 245 49.01 -40.41 -40.74
C ILE A 245 49.02 -38.94 -41.17
N LEU A 246 49.11 -38.68 -42.48
CA LEU A 246 49.06 -37.32 -43.03
C LEU A 246 47.64 -36.92 -43.41
N ASN A 247 47.02 -37.68 -44.33
CA ASN A 247 45.65 -37.45 -44.81
C ASN A 247 44.93 -38.81 -44.94
N LEU A 248 44.33 -39.26 -43.84
CA LEU A 248 43.70 -40.57 -43.76
C LEU A 248 42.44 -40.66 -44.64
N ASP A 249 41.67 -39.58 -44.72
CA ASP A 249 40.43 -39.51 -45.50
C ASP A 249 40.73 -39.66 -46.99
N GLU A 250 41.72 -38.94 -47.50
CA GLU A 250 42.12 -39.02 -48.91
C GLU A 250 42.72 -40.38 -49.27
N GLN A 251 43.55 -40.96 -48.39
CA GLN A 251 44.11 -42.30 -48.59
C GLN A 251 43.04 -43.39 -48.57
N SER A 252 42.12 -43.35 -47.60
CA SER A 252 41.05 -44.34 -47.47
C SER A 252 40.10 -44.27 -48.66
N LYS A 253 39.75 -43.05 -49.10
CA LYS A 253 38.92 -42.82 -50.29
C LYS A 253 39.59 -43.37 -51.56
N SER A 254 40.88 -43.08 -51.76
CA SER A 254 41.60 -43.58 -52.94
C SER A 254 41.66 -45.11 -53.00
N ILE A 255 41.89 -45.79 -51.87
CA ILE A 255 41.89 -47.26 -51.83
C ILE A 255 40.48 -47.82 -52.09
N TYR A 256 39.45 -47.20 -51.51
CA TYR A 256 38.06 -47.60 -51.74
C TYR A 256 37.67 -47.47 -53.22
N ASP A 257 38.03 -46.37 -53.88
CA ASP A 257 37.80 -46.15 -55.30
C ASP A 257 38.50 -47.23 -56.16
N GLN A 258 39.72 -47.63 -55.79
CA GLN A 258 40.42 -48.75 -56.44
C GLN A 258 39.69 -50.08 -56.23
N ILE A 259 39.23 -50.38 -55.01
CA ILE A 259 38.44 -51.60 -54.73
C ILE A 259 37.19 -51.64 -55.61
N MET A 260 36.49 -50.50 -55.80
CA MET A 260 35.34 -50.41 -56.70
C MET A 260 35.70 -50.74 -58.15
N VAL A 261 36.78 -50.17 -58.69
CA VAL A 261 37.23 -50.45 -60.06
C VAL A 261 37.60 -51.92 -60.24
N PHE A 262 38.30 -52.52 -59.29
CA PHE A 262 38.68 -53.93 -59.36
C PHE A 262 37.46 -54.87 -59.25
N ASN A 263 36.48 -54.54 -58.42
CA ASN A 263 35.23 -55.30 -58.33
C ASN A 263 34.42 -55.26 -59.65
N ASP A 264 34.31 -54.10 -60.28
CA ASP A 264 33.65 -53.95 -61.59
C ASP A 264 34.35 -54.82 -62.66
N ARG A 265 35.69 -54.78 -62.69
CA ARG A 265 36.51 -55.60 -63.59
C ARG A 265 36.38 -57.10 -63.31
N LYS A 266 36.29 -57.50 -62.04
CA LYS A 266 36.05 -58.89 -61.65
C LYS A 266 34.69 -59.36 -62.16
N GLN A 267 33.65 -58.57 -61.95
CA GLN A 267 32.30 -58.89 -62.40
C GLN A 267 32.24 -59.04 -63.92
N GLN A 268 32.93 -58.16 -64.66
CA GLN A 268 33.04 -58.28 -66.11
C GLN A 268 33.76 -59.58 -66.52
N ALA A 269 34.87 -59.93 -65.88
CA ALA A 269 35.57 -61.19 -66.18
C ALA A 269 34.74 -62.43 -65.82
N GLU A 270 33.98 -62.41 -64.73
CA GLU A 270 33.04 -63.48 -64.36
C GLU A 270 31.92 -63.65 -65.39
N LYS A 271 31.40 -62.53 -65.92
CA LYS A 271 30.45 -62.53 -67.04
C LYS A 271 31.07 -63.13 -68.30
N ASP A 272 32.32 -62.80 -68.60
CA ASP A 272 33.05 -63.36 -69.76
C ASP A 272 33.26 -64.87 -69.61
N VAL A 273 33.61 -65.36 -68.41
CA VAL A 273 33.70 -66.81 -68.12
C VAL A 273 32.35 -67.49 -68.32
N ALA A 274 31.26 -66.92 -67.78
CA ALA A 274 29.92 -67.47 -67.92
C ALA A 274 29.46 -67.52 -69.39
N SER A 275 29.71 -66.43 -70.14
CA SER A 275 29.42 -66.31 -71.57
C SER A 275 30.18 -67.35 -72.39
N ASN A 276 31.50 -67.45 -72.21
CA ASN A 276 32.36 -68.41 -72.92
C ASN A 276 31.98 -69.86 -72.57
N ASN A 277 31.68 -70.17 -71.31
CA ASN A 277 31.16 -71.49 -70.91
C ASN A 277 29.81 -71.81 -71.57
N GLY A 278 28.92 -70.83 -71.72
CA GLY A 278 27.68 -70.97 -72.47
C GLY A 278 27.94 -71.32 -73.94
N ALA A 279 28.81 -70.55 -74.60
CA ALA A 279 29.18 -70.73 -76.00
C ALA A 279 29.85 -72.10 -76.24
N ILE A 280 30.81 -72.50 -75.39
CA ILE A 280 31.47 -73.81 -75.46
C ILE A 280 30.45 -74.95 -75.31
N ARG A 281 29.47 -74.84 -74.39
CA ARG A 281 28.41 -75.86 -74.23
C ARG A 281 27.55 -75.98 -75.48
N GLN A 282 27.12 -74.86 -76.06
CA GLN A 282 26.36 -74.85 -77.32
C GLN A 282 27.16 -75.46 -78.48
N LEU A 283 28.45 -75.18 -78.53
CA LEU A 283 29.35 -75.71 -79.56
C LEU A 283 29.58 -77.21 -79.39
N ASN A 284 29.78 -77.69 -78.16
CA ASN A 284 29.91 -79.12 -77.84
C ASN A 284 28.65 -79.94 -78.20
N ALA A 285 27.46 -79.32 -78.13
CA ALA A 285 26.20 -79.96 -78.54
C ALA A 285 26.11 -80.22 -80.05
N LYS A 286 26.94 -79.57 -80.88
CA LYS A 286 27.00 -79.76 -82.35
C LYS A 286 27.87 -80.95 -82.79
N PHE A 287 28.55 -81.61 -81.86
CA PHE A 287 29.44 -82.76 -82.13
C PHE A 287 28.86 -84.08 -81.59
N THR A 288 29.02 -85.18 -82.34
CA THR A 288 28.64 -86.54 -81.88
C THR A 288 29.58 -87.04 -80.79
N PRO A 289 29.21 -88.07 -80.00
CA PRO A 289 30.08 -88.66 -79.00
C PRO A 289 31.43 -89.15 -79.55
N GLU A 290 31.48 -89.72 -80.75
CA GLU A 290 32.75 -90.16 -81.36
C GLU A 290 33.63 -88.98 -81.80
N GLU A 291 33.02 -87.91 -82.34
CA GLU A 291 33.73 -86.69 -82.75
C GLU A 291 34.37 -85.97 -81.55
N ARG A 292 33.73 -86.00 -80.37
CA ARG A 292 34.24 -85.34 -79.16
C ARG A 292 35.59 -85.88 -78.71
N GLY A 293 35.79 -87.20 -78.73
CA GLY A 293 37.06 -87.81 -78.34
C GLY A 293 38.23 -87.38 -79.25
N TYR A 294 37.97 -87.27 -80.56
CA TYR A 294 38.95 -86.75 -81.52
C TYR A 294 39.23 -85.25 -81.31
N ILE A 295 38.18 -84.45 -81.10
CA ILE A 295 38.33 -83.01 -80.85
C ILE A 295 39.11 -82.78 -79.56
N GLU A 296 38.84 -83.52 -78.48
CA GLU A 296 39.59 -83.42 -77.22
C GLU A 296 41.06 -83.80 -77.40
N ALA A 297 41.36 -84.88 -78.14
CA ALA A 297 42.73 -85.25 -78.46
C ALA A 297 43.44 -84.17 -79.31
N THR A 298 42.71 -83.49 -80.20
CA THR A 298 43.24 -82.41 -81.04
C THR A 298 43.47 -81.15 -80.21
N VAL A 299 42.50 -80.75 -79.38
CA VAL A 299 42.59 -79.64 -78.41
C VAL A 299 43.79 -79.84 -77.49
N ASN A 300 44.06 -81.07 -77.02
CA ASN A 300 45.25 -81.36 -76.22
C ASN A 300 46.57 -81.10 -76.96
N LYS A 301 46.65 -81.40 -78.27
CA LYS A 301 47.83 -81.07 -79.09
C LYS A 301 48.00 -79.56 -79.25
N TYR A 302 46.90 -78.82 -79.45
CA TYR A 302 46.92 -77.36 -79.47
C TYR A 302 47.40 -76.80 -78.15
N ASN A 303 46.81 -77.24 -77.04
CA ASN A 303 47.21 -76.82 -75.70
C ASN A 303 48.70 -77.01 -75.47
N GLN A 304 49.28 -78.16 -75.84
CA GLN A 304 50.73 -78.39 -75.77
C GLN A 304 51.53 -77.41 -76.65
N ALA A 305 51.06 -77.10 -77.87
CA ALA A 305 51.75 -76.18 -78.78
C ALA A 305 51.74 -74.73 -78.29
N VAL A 306 50.72 -74.32 -77.54
CA VAL A 306 50.53 -72.92 -77.13
C VAL A 306 50.76 -72.66 -75.64
N THR A 307 51.07 -73.70 -74.84
CA THR A 307 51.24 -73.60 -73.38
C THR A 307 52.19 -72.47 -72.98
N ASN A 308 53.33 -72.34 -73.67
CA ASN A 308 54.32 -71.29 -73.34
C ASN A 308 53.77 -69.87 -73.55
N THR A 309 53.01 -69.64 -74.63
CA THR A 309 52.40 -68.34 -74.93
C THR A 309 51.23 -68.06 -73.98
N GLN A 310 50.46 -69.09 -73.60
CA GLN A 310 49.41 -68.99 -72.57
C GLN A 310 49.97 -68.59 -71.21
N GLU A 311 51.09 -69.20 -70.79
CA GLU A 311 51.76 -68.85 -69.54
C GLU A 311 52.28 -67.40 -69.58
N GLN A 312 52.88 -66.98 -70.71
CA GLN A 312 53.29 -65.58 -70.89
C GLN A 312 52.10 -64.61 -70.82
N LEU A 313 50.95 -64.98 -71.38
CA LEU A 313 49.72 -64.19 -71.26
C LEU A 313 49.22 -64.11 -69.83
N HIS A 314 49.27 -65.20 -69.05
CA HIS A 314 48.91 -65.19 -67.64
C HIS A 314 49.82 -64.26 -66.82
N ILE A 315 51.14 -64.35 -67.01
CA ILE A 315 52.11 -63.49 -66.33
C ILE A 315 51.89 -62.02 -66.70
N LEU A 316 51.68 -61.73 -67.99
CA LEU A 316 51.46 -60.37 -68.47
C LEU A 316 50.10 -59.81 -68.00
N ASN A 317 49.08 -60.65 -67.93
CA ASN A 317 47.75 -60.31 -67.42
C ASN A 317 47.79 -60.01 -65.91
N ASP A 318 48.53 -60.82 -65.15
CA ASP A 318 48.79 -60.55 -63.73
C ASP A 318 49.47 -59.18 -63.55
N ARG A 319 50.47 -58.86 -64.38
CA ARG A 319 51.15 -57.55 -64.37
C ARG A 319 50.20 -56.40 -64.75
N TYR A 320 49.38 -56.58 -65.78
CA TYR A 320 48.38 -55.59 -66.21
C TYR A 320 47.38 -55.28 -65.09
N VAL A 321 46.86 -56.31 -64.42
CA VAL A 321 45.96 -56.13 -63.29
C VAL A 321 46.66 -55.43 -62.12
N ARG A 322 47.86 -55.89 -61.72
CA ARG A 322 48.64 -55.26 -60.64
C ARG A 322 49.02 -53.81 -60.90
N SER A 323 49.16 -53.42 -62.17
CA SER A 323 49.45 -52.03 -62.56
C SER A 323 48.25 -51.08 -62.41
N GLY A 324 47.06 -51.58 -62.07
CA GLY A 324 45.83 -50.80 -62.11
C GLY A 324 45.32 -50.59 -63.53
N PHE A 325 45.51 -51.58 -64.41
CA PHE A 325 45.05 -51.57 -65.80
C PHE A 325 45.79 -50.58 -66.71
N ASP A 326 47.14 -50.54 -66.66
CA ASP A 326 47.96 -49.69 -67.53
C ASP A 326 47.67 -49.97 -69.03
N PRO A 327 47.22 -48.96 -69.81
CA PRO A 327 46.96 -49.10 -71.24
C PRO A 327 48.14 -49.64 -72.06
N LYS A 328 49.40 -49.38 -71.64
CA LYS A 328 50.59 -49.88 -72.34
C LYS A 328 50.70 -51.41 -72.24
N LEU A 329 50.39 -51.96 -71.07
CA LEU A 329 50.38 -53.41 -70.85
C LEU A 329 49.20 -54.07 -71.55
N LYS A 330 48.08 -53.36 -71.71
CA LYS A 330 46.96 -53.81 -72.54
C LYS A 330 47.36 -54.01 -74.00
N GLY A 331 48.10 -53.07 -74.59
CA GLY A 331 48.62 -53.21 -75.95
C GLY A 331 49.56 -54.42 -76.12
N ALA A 332 50.41 -54.69 -75.12
CA ALA A 332 51.27 -55.88 -75.11
C ALA A 332 50.46 -57.20 -74.97
N LEU A 333 49.41 -57.20 -74.15
CA LEU A 333 48.47 -58.33 -74.04
C LEU A 333 47.80 -58.61 -75.38
N ASP A 334 47.29 -57.57 -76.05
CA ASP A 334 46.59 -57.71 -77.32
C ASP A 334 47.52 -58.23 -78.43
N SER A 335 48.78 -57.75 -78.45
CA SER A 335 49.80 -58.28 -79.38
C SER A 335 50.14 -59.74 -79.11
N LEU A 336 50.28 -60.14 -77.84
CA LEU A 336 50.56 -61.52 -77.47
C LEU A 336 49.36 -62.45 -77.74
N GLN A 337 48.14 -61.96 -77.57
CA GLN A 337 46.90 -62.66 -77.91
C GLN A 337 46.75 -62.83 -79.44
N ALA A 338 47.14 -61.84 -80.23
CA ALA A 338 47.20 -61.96 -81.68
C ALA A 338 48.24 -63.01 -82.11
N LYS A 339 49.42 -63.02 -81.48
CA LYS A 339 50.45 -64.05 -81.72
C LYS A 339 49.97 -65.45 -81.34
N LEU A 340 49.24 -65.60 -80.24
CA LEU A 340 48.62 -66.86 -79.84
C LEU A 340 47.61 -67.32 -80.89
N THR A 341 46.77 -66.41 -81.38
CA THR A 341 45.80 -66.69 -82.44
C THR A 341 46.49 -67.17 -83.72
N GLU A 342 47.60 -66.53 -84.11
CA GLU A 342 48.40 -66.94 -85.26
C GLU A 342 49.04 -68.33 -85.06
N GLN A 343 49.57 -68.64 -83.87
CA GLN A 343 50.09 -69.97 -83.54
C GLN A 343 49.01 -71.06 -83.64
N ILE A 344 47.77 -70.75 -83.25
CA ILE A 344 46.63 -71.66 -83.40
C ILE A 344 46.33 -71.89 -84.88
N ASN A 345 46.34 -70.85 -85.69
CA ASN A 345 46.13 -70.97 -87.14
C ASN A 345 47.21 -71.85 -87.80
N GLN A 346 48.49 -71.62 -87.48
CA GLN A 346 49.60 -72.43 -88.01
C GLN A 346 49.54 -73.88 -87.54
N THR A 347 49.13 -74.10 -86.29
CA THR A 347 48.94 -75.45 -85.74
C THR A 347 47.75 -76.15 -86.41
N SER A 348 46.72 -75.38 -86.79
CA SER A 348 45.59 -75.86 -87.59
C SER A 348 46.05 -76.37 -88.96
N ASP A 349 46.98 -75.68 -89.61
CA ASP A 349 47.49 -76.10 -90.92
C ASP A 349 48.37 -77.36 -90.85
N LYS A 350 49.05 -77.59 -89.73
CA LYS A 350 49.97 -78.73 -89.54
C LYS A 350 49.28 -80.06 -89.26
N TYR A 351 48.10 -80.05 -88.64
CA TYR A 351 47.34 -81.27 -88.30
C TYR A 351 46.25 -81.61 -89.32
N ILE A 352 46.30 -81.01 -90.52
CA ILE A 352 45.44 -81.34 -91.68
C ILE A 352 45.81 -82.72 -92.22
N SER A 353 45.30 -83.76 -91.59
CA SER A 353 45.11 -85.07 -92.23
C SER A 353 43.97 -85.79 -91.51
N ASN A 354 42.82 -85.91 -92.21
CA ASN A 354 41.64 -86.76 -91.95
C ASN A 354 40.31 -86.00 -91.58
N PRO A 355 39.13 -86.65 -91.70
CA PRO A 355 38.06 -86.43 -92.68
C PRO A 355 36.98 -85.38 -92.28
N LEU A 356 37.30 -84.45 -91.38
CA LEU A 356 36.33 -83.49 -90.80
C LEU A 356 36.43 -82.05 -91.36
N THR A 357 36.92 -81.88 -92.59
CA THR A 357 37.17 -80.56 -93.25
C THR A 357 36.00 -79.58 -93.21
N SER A 358 34.77 -80.05 -93.04
CA SER A 358 33.57 -79.20 -92.88
C SER A 358 33.30 -78.67 -91.46
N LYS A 359 34.05 -79.10 -90.43
CA LYS A 359 33.85 -78.70 -89.01
C LYS A 359 35.09 -78.07 -88.35
N ASP A 360 36.19 -77.86 -89.09
CA ASP A 360 37.43 -77.25 -88.59
C ASP A 360 37.22 -75.87 -87.99
N GLU A 361 36.34 -75.08 -88.59
CA GLU A 361 36.00 -73.75 -88.10
C GLU A 361 35.33 -73.78 -86.72
N LEU A 362 34.52 -74.80 -86.45
CA LEU A 362 33.91 -75.01 -85.13
C LEU A 362 34.96 -75.45 -84.09
N VAL A 363 35.99 -76.20 -84.49
CA VAL A 363 37.10 -76.59 -83.60
C VAL A 363 37.95 -75.37 -83.25
N ARG A 364 38.28 -74.51 -84.22
CA ARG A 364 39.00 -73.24 -83.99
C ARG A 364 38.22 -72.29 -83.09
N GLN A 365 36.90 -72.16 -83.33
CA GLN A 365 36.03 -71.38 -82.47
C GLN A 365 36.00 -71.94 -81.04
N LYS A 366 35.99 -73.26 -80.87
CA LYS A 366 36.05 -73.89 -79.54
C LYS A 366 37.34 -73.54 -78.80
N ILE A 367 38.49 -73.69 -79.47
CA ILE A 367 39.81 -73.38 -78.89
C ILE A 367 39.88 -71.91 -78.49
N THR A 368 39.42 -71.01 -79.37
CA THR A 368 39.38 -69.57 -79.08
C THR A 368 38.52 -69.25 -77.86
N LEU A 369 37.34 -69.86 -77.74
CA LEU A 369 36.47 -69.71 -76.57
C LEU A 369 37.09 -70.30 -75.29
N GLU A 370 37.78 -71.43 -75.38
CA GLU A 370 38.48 -72.04 -74.24
C GLU A 370 39.63 -71.17 -73.75
N ILE A 371 40.38 -70.54 -74.66
CA ILE A 371 41.44 -69.57 -74.34
C ILE A 371 40.84 -68.30 -73.74
N ASN A 372 39.78 -67.74 -74.33
CA ASN A 372 39.12 -66.55 -73.79
C ASN A 372 38.55 -66.82 -72.39
N ARG A 373 37.99 -68.01 -72.16
CA ARG A 373 37.54 -68.46 -70.83
C ARG A 373 38.72 -68.54 -69.86
N ASP A 374 39.82 -69.17 -70.26
CA ASP A 374 41.00 -69.34 -69.42
C ASP A 374 41.67 -67.99 -69.09
N MET A 375 41.73 -67.07 -70.05
CA MET A 375 42.18 -65.69 -69.84
C MET A 375 41.29 -64.95 -68.86
N ALA A 376 39.96 -65.03 -69.01
CA ALA A 376 39.04 -64.42 -68.07
C ALA A 376 39.16 -65.03 -66.66
N GLN A 377 39.37 -66.34 -66.54
CA GLN A 377 39.65 -67.01 -65.26
C GLN A 377 40.99 -66.55 -64.65
N SER A 378 42.02 -66.37 -65.47
CA SER A 378 43.30 -65.82 -65.05
C SER A 378 43.15 -64.37 -64.54
N SER A 379 42.34 -63.55 -65.22
CA SER A 379 42.00 -62.20 -64.76
C SER A 379 41.26 -62.22 -63.44
N ILE A 380 40.28 -63.12 -63.24
CA ILE A 380 39.60 -63.27 -61.93
C ILE A 380 40.60 -63.61 -60.81
N ARG A 381 41.54 -64.53 -61.06
CA ARG A 381 42.58 -64.89 -60.08
C ARG A 381 43.55 -63.74 -59.77
N ALA A 382 43.95 -62.97 -60.78
CA ALA A 382 44.81 -61.81 -60.60
C ALA A 382 44.06 -60.68 -59.86
N ILE A 383 42.84 -60.36 -60.28
CA ILE A 383 42.00 -59.31 -59.69
C ILE A 383 41.65 -59.65 -58.25
N SER A 384 41.31 -60.90 -57.95
CA SER A 384 41.00 -61.32 -56.57
C SER A 384 42.21 -61.15 -55.65
N ARG A 385 43.42 -61.50 -56.10
CA ARG A 385 44.66 -61.25 -55.33
C ARG A 385 44.89 -59.77 -55.07
N SER A 386 44.70 -58.90 -56.08
CA SER A 386 44.79 -57.45 -55.88
C SER A 386 43.69 -56.89 -54.97
N LEU A 387 42.46 -57.42 -55.04
CA LEU A 387 41.38 -57.06 -54.12
C LEU A 387 41.72 -57.46 -52.68
N ASP A 388 42.29 -58.65 -52.47
CA ASP A 388 42.73 -59.10 -51.13
C ASP A 388 43.82 -58.17 -50.58
N GLU A 389 44.79 -57.77 -51.41
CA GLU A 389 45.82 -56.80 -51.04
C GLU A 389 45.23 -55.42 -50.70
N LEU A 390 44.28 -54.92 -51.51
CA LEU A 390 43.63 -53.63 -51.30
C LEU A 390 42.74 -53.65 -50.04
N ASN A 391 41.94 -54.70 -49.84
CA ASN A 391 41.13 -54.90 -48.64
C ASN A 391 42.00 -55.01 -47.38
N ALA A 392 43.13 -55.72 -47.45
CA ALA A 392 44.07 -55.79 -46.33
C ALA A 392 44.68 -54.42 -46.01
N LYS A 393 44.99 -53.60 -47.03
CA LYS A 393 45.44 -52.20 -46.83
C LYS A 393 44.33 -51.35 -46.23
N PHE A 394 43.10 -51.42 -46.74
CA PHE A 394 41.95 -50.66 -46.25
C PHE A 394 41.62 -51.03 -44.79
N ASN A 395 41.57 -52.32 -44.46
CA ASN A 395 41.29 -52.80 -43.11
C ASN A 395 42.34 -52.38 -42.08
N ARG A 396 43.59 -52.14 -42.51
CA ARG A 396 44.63 -51.55 -41.64
C ARG A 396 44.38 -50.08 -41.33
N LEU A 397 43.64 -49.35 -42.17
CA LEU A 397 43.31 -47.93 -41.95
C LEU A 397 42.12 -47.71 -41.01
N VAL A 398 41.19 -48.66 -40.94
CA VAL A 398 39.94 -48.53 -40.17
C VAL A 398 40.17 -48.19 -38.67
N PRO A 399 41.10 -48.84 -37.93
CA PRO A 399 41.35 -48.49 -36.53
C PRO A 399 41.88 -47.07 -36.34
N PHE A 400 42.71 -46.60 -37.29
CA PHE A 400 43.25 -45.25 -37.27
C PHE A 400 42.13 -44.21 -37.48
N ASP A 401 41.19 -44.48 -38.39
CA ASP A 401 40.06 -43.57 -38.66
C ASP A 401 39.16 -43.41 -37.44
N ALA A 402 38.80 -44.53 -36.81
CA ALA A 402 37.99 -44.53 -35.60
C ALA A 402 38.66 -43.70 -34.48
N THR A 403 39.97 -43.87 -34.28
CA THR A 403 40.70 -43.14 -33.22
C THR A 403 40.87 -41.66 -33.55
N VAL A 404 41.18 -41.32 -34.81
CA VAL A 404 41.27 -39.92 -35.26
C VAL A 404 39.92 -39.21 -35.09
N LYS A 405 38.80 -39.86 -35.40
CA LYS A 405 37.45 -39.32 -35.17
C LYS A 405 37.16 -39.08 -33.68
N THR A 406 37.55 -40.00 -32.80
CA THR A 406 37.43 -39.81 -31.35
C THR A 406 38.23 -38.60 -30.87
N TYR A 407 39.49 -38.47 -31.31
CA TYR A 407 40.30 -37.30 -30.96
C TYR A 407 39.70 -35.98 -31.48
N ASN A 408 39.21 -35.95 -32.72
CA ASN A 408 38.55 -34.77 -33.27
C ASN A 408 37.29 -34.40 -32.47
N TYR A 409 36.50 -35.40 -32.06
CA TYR A 409 35.32 -35.19 -31.23
C TYR A 409 35.69 -34.62 -29.84
N ASP A 410 36.72 -35.17 -29.20
CA ASP A 410 37.24 -34.65 -27.93
C ASP A 410 37.75 -33.21 -28.06
N ILE A 411 38.42 -32.87 -29.17
CA ILE A 411 38.89 -31.51 -29.47
C ILE A 411 37.71 -30.56 -29.68
N ASP A 412 36.66 -30.97 -30.40
CA ASP A 412 35.45 -30.16 -30.62
C ASP A 412 34.75 -29.83 -29.29
N ILE A 413 34.62 -30.83 -28.40
CA ILE A 413 34.11 -30.60 -27.04
C ILE A 413 34.99 -29.62 -26.27
N ALA A 414 36.31 -29.87 -26.23
CA ALA A 414 37.23 -28.99 -25.51
C ALA A 414 37.23 -27.56 -26.07
N SER A 415 37.06 -27.41 -27.38
CA SER A 415 36.97 -26.11 -28.06
C SER A 415 35.69 -25.36 -27.67
N LYS A 416 34.54 -26.04 -27.66
CA LYS A 416 33.27 -25.46 -27.20
C LYS A 416 33.33 -25.04 -25.75
N GLU A 417 33.85 -25.90 -24.87
CA GLU A 417 34.02 -25.56 -23.45
C GLU A 417 34.94 -24.35 -23.24
N TYR A 418 36.04 -24.27 -24.01
CA TYR A 418 36.94 -23.11 -23.98
C TYR A 418 36.24 -21.83 -24.44
N LEU A 419 35.50 -21.88 -25.56
CA LEU A 419 34.79 -20.71 -26.10
C LEU A 419 33.67 -20.22 -25.16
N ASP A 420 32.94 -21.14 -24.53
CA ASP A 420 31.91 -20.79 -23.54
C ASP A 420 32.51 -20.05 -22.34
N VAL A 421 33.65 -20.53 -21.82
CA VAL A 421 34.35 -19.86 -20.72
C VAL A 421 34.95 -18.53 -21.17
N LEU A 422 35.49 -18.46 -22.40
CA LEU A 422 36.03 -17.22 -22.98
C LEU A 422 34.94 -16.13 -23.10
N ASN A 423 33.76 -16.49 -23.60
CA ASN A 423 32.64 -15.56 -23.73
C ASN A 423 32.17 -15.07 -22.36
N LYS A 424 32.01 -15.97 -21.39
CA LYS A 424 31.67 -15.61 -20.00
C LYS A 424 32.74 -14.72 -19.37
N TYR A 425 34.01 -15.07 -19.53
CA TYR A 425 35.13 -14.27 -19.04
C TYR A 425 35.11 -12.86 -19.64
N ASN A 426 34.97 -12.72 -20.95
CA ASN A 426 34.93 -11.42 -21.62
C ASN A 426 33.74 -10.59 -21.14
N GLN A 427 32.54 -11.17 -21.04
CA GLN A 427 31.35 -10.49 -20.55
C GLN A 427 31.51 -10.00 -19.11
N THR A 428 31.94 -10.88 -18.19
CA THR A 428 32.13 -10.53 -16.78
C THR A 428 33.28 -9.54 -16.58
N ASN A 429 34.37 -9.67 -17.34
CA ASN A 429 35.51 -8.76 -17.28
C ASN A 429 35.15 -7.35 -17.77
N LEU A 430 34.33 -7.25 -18.83
CA LEU A 430 33.79 -5.96 -19.29
C LEU A 430 32.90 -5.32 -18.21
N GLN A 431 31.98 -6.08 -17.62
CA GLN A 431 31.12 -5.58 -16.53
C GLN A 431 31.93 -5.10 -15.33
N SER A 432 32.95 -5.86 -14.90
CA SER A 432 33.85 -5.48 -13.80
C SER A 432 34.67 -4.21 -14.13
N THR A 433 35.10 -4.04 -15.38
CA THR A 433 35.86 -2.85 -15.84
C THR A 433 35.01 -1.58 -15.76
N PHE A 434 33.72 -1.67 -16.12
CA PHE A 434 32.74 -0.59 -16.03
C PHE A 434 31.87 -0.70 -14.78
N SER A 435 32.48 -1.07 -13.65
CA SER A 435 31.80 -1.16 -12.35
C SER A 435 31.36 0.21 -11.83
N ILE A 436 30.33 0.20 -10.99
CA ILE A 436 29.79 1.38 -10.30
C ILE A 436 30.90 2.02 -9.46
N LYS A 437 31.11 3.33 -9.64
CA LYS A 437 32.13 4.11 -8.94
C LYS A 437 31.45 5.04 -7.94
N LEU A 438 31.20 4.51 -6.76
CA LEU A 438 30.59 5.29 -5.68
C LEU A 438 31.56 6.36 -5.18
N ARG A 439 31.12 7.62 -5.18
CA ARG A 439 31.84 8.73 -4.58
C ARG A 439 30.87 9.66 -3.87
N GLN A 440 31.16 9.99 -2.62
CA GLN A 440 30.48 11.08 -1.92
C GLN A 440 30.95 12.40 -2.54
N VAL A 441 30.09 13.05 -3.32
CA VAL A 441 30.41 14.29 -4.05
C VAL A 441 30.13 15.53 -3.22
N GLU A 442 29.17 15.45 -2.30
CA GLU A 442 28.82 16.50 -1.36
C GLU A 442 28.77 15.90 0.04
N GLN A 443 29.55 16.43 0.98
CA GLN A 443 29.51 15.99 2.38
C GLN A 443 28.36 16.66 3.12
N ALA A 444 27.75 15.92 4.04
CA ALA A 444 26.74 16.50 4.92
C ALA A 444 27.39 17.48 5.88
N VAL A 445 26.88 18.71 5.89
CA VAL A 445 27.28 19.76 6.83
C VAL A 445 26.14 20.07 7.81
N PRO A 446 26.45 20.53 9.03
CA PRO A 446 25.43 21.01 9.97
C PRO A 446 24.66 22.19 9.35
N ASP A 447 23.36 22.02 9.12
CA ASP A 447 22.51 23.05 8.49
C ASP A 447 21.64 23.78 9.55
N ALA A 448 20.97 24.85 9.14
CA ALA A 448 20.03 25.60 9.97
C ALA A 448 18.79 24.75 10.34
N ALA A 449 18.12 25.15 11.43
CA ALA A 449 16.89 24.48 11.86
C ALA A 449 15.80 24.62 10.80
N GLU A 450 15.10 23.52 10.52
CA GLU A 450 13.95 23.50 9.63
C GLU A 450 12.84 24.46 10.14
N PRO A 451 12.12 25.16 9.25
CA PRO A 451 11.02 26.04 9.64
C PRO A 451 9.99 25.29 10.47
N SER A 452 10.00 25.55 11.78
CA SER A 452 9.18 24.78 12.69
C SER A 452 7.69 25.01 12.41
N LYS A 453 6.92 23.92 12.24
CA LYS A 453 5.45 23.98 12.12
C LYS A 453 4.75 24.39 13.44
N LYS A 454 5.52 24.89 14.42
CA LYS A 454 5.08 25.28 15.76
C LYS A 454 3.97 26.34 15.71
N ILE A 455 4.13 27.36 14.86
CA ILE A 455 3.12 28.43 14.69
C ILE A 455 1.81 27.86 14.13
N LEU A 456 1.90 26.96 13.14
CA LEU A 456 0.73 26.30 12.56
C LEU A 456 -0.04 25.50 13.62
N LEU A 457 0.67 24.71 14.44
CA LEU A 457 0.05 23.92 15.52
C LEU A 457 -0.64 24.80 16.57
N ILE A 458 -0.01 25.91 16.96
CA ILE A 458 -0.61 26.89 17.91
C ILE A 458 -1.88 27.51 17.33
N ALA A 459 -1.86 27.90 16.04
CA ALA A 459 -3.02 28.45 15.36
C ALA A 459 -4.18 27.43 15.31
N VAL A 460 -3.90 26.17 14.97
CA VAL A 460 -4.90 25.10 14.95
C VAL A 460 -5.50 24.87 16.34
N ALA A 461 -4.69 24.86 17.40
CA ALA A 461 -5.20 24.71 18.78
C ALA A 461 -6.18 25.82 19.17
N GLY A 462 -5.89 27.07 18.80
CA GLY A 462 -6.80 28.20 19.01
C GLY A 462 -8.12 28.08 18.25
N ILE A 463 -8.07 27.68 16.97
CA ILE A 463 -9.27 27.46 16.16
C ILE A 463 -10.14 26.36 16.75
N VAL A 464 -9.53 25.23 17.13
CA VAL A 464 -10.26 24.10 17.74
C VAL A 464 -10.93 24.53 19.04
N ALA A 465 -10.24 25.27 19.91
CA ALA A 465 -10.83 25.79 21.14
C ALA A 465 -12.02 26.73 20.88
N PHE A 466 -11.92 27.60 19.87
CA PHE A 466 -13.01 28.48 19.48
C PHE A 466 -14.24 27.70 19.02
N VAL A 467 -14.05 26.71 18.14
CA VAL A 467 -15.14 25.86 17.64
C VAL A 467 -15.82 25.10 18.78
N ILE A 468 -15.05 24.52 19.71
CA ILE A 468 -15.61 23.85 20.89
C ILE A 468 -16.45 24.81 21.73
N CYS A 469 -15.99 26.05 21.96
CA CYS A 469 -16.77 27.04 22.71
C CYS A 469 -18.09 27.36 22.02
N VAL A 470 -18.09 27.54 20.69
CA VAL A 470 -19.32 27.78 19.91
C VAL A 470 -20.27 26.60 20.04
N ILE A 471 -19.78 25.35 19.96
CA ILE A 471 -20.59 24.14 20.11
C ILE A 471 -21.20 24.05 21.51
N VAL A 472 -20.42 24.29 22.57
CA VAL A 472 -20.91 24.24 23.96
C VAL A 472 -21.98 25.31 24.19
N LEU A 473 -21.77 26.52 23.67
CA LEU A 473 -22.77 27.59 23.74
C LEU A 473 -24.03 27.25 22.94
N PHE A 474 -23.88 26.58 21.79
CA PHE A 474 -25.00 26.11 21.00
C PHE A 474 -25.81 25.06 21.75
N ILE A 475 -25.15 24.07 22.37
CA ILE A 475 -25.82 23.07 23.21
C ILE A 475 -26.56 23.75 24.35
N SER A 476 -25.90 24.65 25.09
CA SER A 476 -26.55 25.39 26.19
C SER A 476 -27.76 26.22 25.73
N TRP A 477 -27.75 26.71 24.49
CA TRP A 477 -28.88 27.44 23.90
C TRP A 477 -30.00 26.51 23.43
N PHE A 478 -29.64 25.40 22.79
CA PHE A 478 -30.59 24.42 22.23
C PHE A 478 -31.41 23.74 23.33
N PHE A 479 -30.83 23.53 24.52
CA PHE A 479 -31.50 22.94 25.68
C PHE A 479 -32.12 23.99 26.64
N ASP A 480 -32.16 25.27 26.29
CA ASP A 480 -32.81 26.32 27.11
C ASP A 480 -34.34 26.28 26.94
N ASP A 481 -35.01 25.66 27.92
CA ASP A 481 -36.46 25.40 27.91
C ASP A 481 -37.32 26.50 28.57
N THR A 482 -36.77 27.70 28.76
CA THR A 482 -37.45 28.79 29.47
C THR A 482 -38.45 29.55 28.60
N ILE A 483 -39.59 29.95 29.18
CA ILE A 483 -40.63 30.74 28.52
C ILE A 483 -40.26 32.22 28.62
N LYS A 484 -39.90 32.86 27.51
CA LYS A 484 -39.46 34.26 27.50
C LYS A 484 -40.49 35.18 26.86
N HIS A 485 -41.20 34.68 25.86
CA HIS A 485 -42.19 35.45 25.11
C HIS A 485 -43.60 34.94 25.39
N PRO A 486 -44.63 35.79 25.26
CA PRO A 486 -46.01 35.37 25.48
C PRO A 486 -46.46 34.24 24.53
N ALA A 487 -45.93 34.21 23.30
CA ALA A 487 -46.17 33.13 22.35
C ALA A 487 -45.64 31.76 22.82
N ASP A 488 -44.53 31.74 23.57
CA ASP A 488 -43.94 30.50 24.10
C ASP A 488 -44.89 29.84 25.11
N LEU A 489 -45.55 30.65 25.95
CA LEU A 489 -46.50 30.18 26.95
C LEU A 489 -47.76 29.58 26.31
N VAL A 490 -48.30 30.25 25.29
CA VAL A 490 -49.46 29.74 24.52
C VAL A 490 -49.09 28.44 23.81
N LYS A 491 -47.92 28.38 23.17
CA LYS A 491 -47.45 27.18 22.47
C LYS A 491 -47.25 25.98 23.41
N ARG A 492 -46.74 26.22 24.62
CA ARG A 492 -46.48 25.15 25.61
C ARG A 492 -47.71 24.69 26.38
N THR A 493 -48.67 25.58 26.65
CA THR A 493 -49.86 25.26 27.47
C THR A 493 -51.12 24.97 26.64
N HIS A 494 -51.16 25.45 25.40
CA HIS A 494 -52.35 25.46 24.53
C HIS A 494 -53.55 26.16 25.17
N LEU A 495 -53.29 27.17 26.00
CA LEU A 495 -54.29 27.96 26.71
C LEU A 495 -54.20 29.44 26.29
N PRO A 496 -55.31 30.19 26.37
CA PRO A 496 -55.34 31.59 25.96
C PRO A 496 -54.44 32.45 26.85
N LEU A 497 -53.93 33.53 26.28
CA LEU A 497 -53.13 34.55 26.96
C LEU A 497 -53.85 35.89 26.84
N LEU A 498 -54.05 36.57 27.98
CA LEU A 498 -54.69 37.88 28.06
C LEU A 498 -53.68 39.02 27.94
N GLY A 499 -52.41 38.78 28.25
CA GLY A 499 -51.38 39.78 28.12
C GLY A 499 -50.11 39.44 28.88
N HIS A 500 -49.23 40.41 28.99
CA HIS A 500 -48.01 40.29 29.76
C HIS A 500 -47.77 41.58 30.56
N LEU A 501 -46.98 41.47 31.61
CA LEU A 501 -46.56 42.58 32.46
C LEU A 501 -45.03 42.58 32.54
N ASN A 502 -44.41 43.74 32.35
CA ASN A 502 -42.97 43.89 32.46
C ASN A 502 -42.49 44.00 33.90
N THR A 503 -41.22 43.68 34.15
CA THR A 503 -40.61 43.85 35.48
C THR A 503 -40.49 45.34 35.81
N VAL A 504 -40.85 45.69 37.04
CA VAL A 504 -40.74 47.03 37.60
C VAL A 504 -40.05 47.01 38.95
N ASP A 505 -39.22 48.02 39.21
CA ASP A 505 -38.51 48.19 40.48
C ASP A 505 -39.25 49.22 41.35
N GLY A 506 -39.72 48.82 42.54
CA GLY A 506 -40.41 49.73 43.47
C GLY A 506 -41.17 49.02 44.60
N THR A 507 -41.77 49.81 45.49
CA THR A 507 -42.64 49.33 46.58
C THR A 507 -44.08 49.15 46.11
N LEU A 508 -44.83 48.21 46.68
CA LEU A 508 -46.24 47.90 46.39
C LEU A 508 -47.28 49.00 46.80
N ASP A 509 -46.84 50.22 47.07
CA ASP A 509 -47.71 51.32 47.48
C ASP A 509 -48.56 51.82 46.28
N LEU A 510 -49.87 51.54 46.34
CA LEU A 510 -50.88 51.82 45.32
C LEU A 510 -50.85 53.25 44.77
N ARG A 511 -50.53 54.26 45.60
CA ARG A 511 -50.48 55.66 45.14
C ARG A 511 -49.15 55.95 44.48
N LYS A 512 -48.04 55.50 45.06
CA LYS A 512 -46.69 55.74 44.52
C LYS A 512 -46.44 54.99 43.23
N LEU A 513 -46.98 53.78 43.04
CA LEU A 513 -46.82 52.99 41.81
C LEU A 513 -47.33 53.72 40.56
N TRP A 514 -48.36 54.56 40.71
CA TRP A 514 -48.95 55.29 39.58
C TRP A 514 -48.55 56.77 39.50
N ASP A 515 -47.95 57.35 40.53
CA ASP A 515 -47.54 58.76 40.58
C ASP A 515 -46.12 59.02 40.00
N VAL A 516 -45.34 57.97 39.69
CA VAL A 516 -43.99 58.16 39.12
C VAL A 516 -44.05 58.47 37.62
N GLU A 517 -43.79 59.72 37.26
CA GLU A 517 -43.72 60.23 35.88
C GLU A 517 -42.40 59.91 35.14
N ASN A 518 -41.38 59.36 35.81
CA ASN A 518 -40.01 59.36 35.26
C ASN A 518 -39.29 58.00 35.19
N ARG A 519 -40.00 56.89 34.96
CA ARG A 519 -39.36 55.61 34.59
C ARG A 519 -40.09 54.94 33.43
N GLU A 520 -39.42 54.78 32.29
CA GLU A 520 -39.94 54.17 31.07
C GLU A 520 -40.61 52.81 31.30
N ARG A 521 -39.99 51.96 32.14
CA ARG A 521 -40.54 50.65 32.55
C ARG A 521 -41.87 50.76 33.32
N MET A 522 -42.05 51.80 34.13
CA MET A 522 -43.32 52.03 34.85
C MET A 522 -44.41 52.51 33.90
N ARG A 523 -44.08 53.35 32.91
CA ARG A 523 -45.05 53.77 31.88
C ARG A 523 -45.56 52.57 31.08
N LEU A 524 -44.65 51.70 30.65
CA LEU A 524 -45.03 50.46 29.96
C LEU A 524 -45.89 49.56 30.85
N PHE A 525 -45.53 49.38 32.12
CA PHE A 525 -46.32 48.57 33.05
C PHE A 525 -47.75 49.09 33.22
N LYS A 526 -47.90 50.42 33.29
CA LYS A 526 -49.21 51.10 33.34
C LYS A 526 -50.05 50.84 32.09
N GLU A 527 -49.45 50.93 30.90
CA GLU A 527 -50.11 50.65 29.63
C GLU A 527 -50.51 49.17 29.51
N LEU A 528 -49.61 48.26 29.85
CA LEU A 528 -49.87 46.82 29.87
C LEU A 528 -50.95 46.45 30.88
N THR A 529 -50.99 47.09 32.06
CA THR A 529 -52.06 46.88 33.05
C THR A 529 -53.42 47.38 32.53
N ARG A 530 -53.46 48.48 31.78
CA ARG A 530 -54.69 48.97 31.12
C ARG A 530 -55.17 48.02 30.02
N SER A 531 -54.24 47.49 29.22
CA SER A 531 -54.53 46.48 28.22
C SER A 531 -55.09 45.21 28.85
N LEU A 532 -54.43 44.71 29.91
CA LEU A 532 -54.88 43.54 30.65
C LEU A 532 -56.29 43.74 31.24
N ARG A 533 -56.57 44.92 31.81
CA ARG A 533 -57.92 45.25 32.31
C ARG A 533 -58.96 45.14 31.19
N PHE A 534 -58.68 45.68 30.01
CA PHE A 534 -59.59 45.62 28.87
C PHE A 534 -59.89 44.17 28.45
N GLU A 535 -58.86 43.33 28.32
CA GLU A 535 -59.03 41.90 27.97
C GLU A 535 -59.85 41.14 29.01
N ILE A 536 -59.62 41.43 30.30
CA ILE A 536 -60.40 40.85 31.40
C ILE A 536 -61.87 41.29 31.35
N ASP A 537 -62.15 42.57 31.06
CA ASP A 537 -63.53 43.07 30.91
C ASP A 537 -64.28 42.36 29.76
N GLN A 538 -63.58 42.09 28.64
CA GLN A 538 -64.14 41.33 27.51
C GLN A 538 -64.49 39.89 27.87
N GLU A 539 -63.71 39.28 28.77
CA GLU A 539 -63.98 37.94 29.27
C GLU A 539 -65.10 37.91 30.31
N LEU A 540 -65.16 38.89 31.21
CA LEU A 540 -66.19 38.95 32.27
C LEU A 540 -67.61 39.20 31.71
N LYS A 541 -67.78 39.95 30.62
CA LYS A 541 -69.10 40.17 29.96
C LYS A 541 -70.25 40.55 30.91
N GLY A 542 -69.95 41.35 31.95
CA GLY A 542 -70.93 41.79 32.95
C GLY A 542 -70.96 40.96 34.24
N ASP A 543 -70.26 39.83 34.29
CA ASP A 543 -69.90 39.18 35.55
C ASP A 543 -68.95 40.06 36.37
N LYS A 544 -68.92 39.81 37.69
CA LYS A 544 -68.23 40.70 38.64
C LYS A 544 -67.10 40.05 39.42
N ILE A 545 -67.00 38.72 39.48
CA ILE A 545 -66.00 38.05 40.33
C ILE A 545 -64.88 37.43 39.50
N LEU A 546 -63.67 37.94 39.70
CA LEU A 546 -62.45 37.48 39.06
C LEU A 546 -61.52 36.83 40.10
N ALA A 547 -61.13 35.59 39.89
CA ALA A 547 -60.04 34.96 40.64
C ALA A 547 -58.70 35.18 39.94
N VAL A 548 -57.69 35.60 40.70
CA VAL A 548 -56.30 35.71 40.25
C VAL A 548 -55.49 34.64 40.98
N THR A 549 -54.95 33.70 40.20
CA THR A 549 -54.16 32.57 40.70
C THR A 549 -52.78 32.56 40.04
N SER A 550 -51.94 31.60 40.42
CA SER A 550 -50.64 31.35 39.82
C SER A 550 -50.32 29.85 39.94
N LEU A 551 -49.38 29.31 39.16
CA LEU A 551 -48.97 27.91 39.33
C LEU A 551 -48.24 27.71 40.65
N ILE A 552 -47.37 28.65 41.00
CA ILE A 552 -46.55 28.59 42.22
C ILE A 552 -46.53 29.93 42.95
N ASN A 553 -46.02 29.94 44.18
CA ASN A 553 -45.77 31.18 44.90
C ASN A 553 -44.72 32.05 44.18
N HIS A 554 -44.81 33.37 44.40
CA HIS A 554 -43.87 34.39 43.88
C HIS A 554 -43.92 34.71 42.37
N GLU A 555 -44.93 34.24 41.63
CA GLU A 555 -45.15 34.63 40.22
C GLU A 555 -45.73 36.05 40.07
N GLY A 556 -46.11 36.69 41.18
CA GLY A 556 -46.56 38.08 41.22
C GLY A 556 -48.08 38.27 41.13
N LYS A 557 -48.85 37.26 41.55
CA LYS A 557 -50.32 37.32 41.70
C LYS A 557 -50.81 38.56 42.47
N SER A 558 -50.19 38.88 43.60
CA SER A 558 -50.57 40.03 44.42
C SER A 558 -50.30 41.37 43.76
N VAL A 559 -49.15 41.51 43.09
CA VAL A 559 -48.81 42.71 42.31
C VAL A 559 -49.82 42.90 41.17
N ALA A 560 -50.15 41.83 40.45
CA ALA A 560 -51.12 41.87 39.36
C ALA A 560 -52.54 42.22 39.88
N GLY A 561 -52.99 41.60 40.97
CA GLY A 561 -54.28 41.87 41.59
C GLY A 561 -54.42 43.31 42.08
N ILE A 562 -53.41 43.83 42.78
CA ILE A 562 -53.33 45.23 43.24
C ILE A 562 -53.36 46.20 42.06
N SER A 563 -52.54 45.95 41.04
CA SER A 563 -52.43 46.82 39.86
C SER A 563 -53.73 46.84 39.06
N LEU A 564 -54.38 45.69 38.91
CA LEU A 564 -55.68 45.57 38.25
C LEU A 564 -56.79 46.27 39.04
N ALA A 565 -56.83 46.08 40.36
CA ALA A 565 -57.81 46.75 41.23
C ALA A 565 -57.71 48.27 41.12
N TYR A 566 -56.48 48.80 41.11
CA TYR A 566 -56.23 50.22 40.92
C TYR A 566 -56.62 50.69 39.51
N SER A 567 -56.32 49.91 38.46
CA SER A 567 -56.70 50.21 37.08
C SER A 567 -58.22 50.34 36.90
N TYR A 568 -59.01 49.54 37.61
CA TYR A 568 -60.46 49.67 37.66
C TYR A 568 -60.92 50.90 38.48
N ALA A 569 -60.29 51.17 39.62
CA ALA A 569 -60.61 52.35 40.44
C ALA A 569 -60.41 53.66 39.65
N MET A 570 -59.40 53.71 38.78
CA MET A 570 -59.08 54.85 37.92
C MET A 570 -60.15 55.18 36.87
N ILE A 571 -61.04 54.22 36.55
CA ILE A 571 -62.22 54.45 35.70
C ILE A 571 -63.50 54.53 36.53
N ASN A 572 -63.38 54.93 37.80
CA ASN A 572 -64.46 55.13 38.77
C ASN A 572 -65.32 53.89 39.04
N LYS A 573 -64.77 52.68 38.83
CA LYS A 573 -65.43 51.43 39.25
C LYS A 573 -65.21 51.20 40.74
N LYS A 574 -66.24 50.72 41.43
CA LYS A 574 -66.14 50.27 42.83
C LYS A 574 -65.52 48.89 42.87
N VAL A 575 -64.32 48.77 43.42
CA VAL A 575 -63.56 47.51 43.41
C VAL A 575 -63.39 46.97 44.82
N LEU A 576 -63.62 45.67 44.99
CA LEU A 576 -63.22 44.92 46.18
C LEU A 576 -62.08 43.97 45.82
N LEU A 577 -60.96 44.08 46.53
CA LEU A 577 -59.87 43.11 46.47
C LEU A 577 -59.94 42.21 47.70
N ILE A 578 -60.00 40.90 47.51
CA ILE A 578 -60.09 39.90 48.59
C ILE A 578 -58.78 39.11 48.63
N ASP A 579 -58.15 39.05 49.80
CA ASP A 579 -57.02 38.17 50.08
C ASP A 579 -57.54 36.80 50.49
N GLY A 580 -57.62 35.88 49.52
CA GLY A 580 -58.05 34.51 49.75
C GLY A 580 -56.91 33.56 50.13
N ASN A 581 -55.67 34.05 50.23
CA ASN A 581 -54.52 33.21 50.52
C ASN A 581 -54.21 33.17 52.01
N PHE A 582 -55.00 32.39 52.76
CA PHE A 582 -54.84 32.20 54.21
C PHE A 582 -53.42 31.81 54.64
N GLU A 583 -52.70 31.02 53.83
CA GLU A 583 -51.35 30.57 54.18
C GLU A 583 -50.29 31.66 54.04
N ASN A 584 -50.42 32.53 53.03
CA ASN A 584 -49.45 33.57 52.71
C ASN A 584 -50.20 34.86 52.32
N PRO A 585 -50.71 35.62 53.30
CA PRO A 585 -51.64 36.72 53.08
C PRO A 585 -50.92 38.02 52.66
N THR A 586 -50.26 37.97 51.51
CA THR A 586 -49.40 39.06 51.01
C THR A 586 -50.16 40.37 50.82
N LEU A 587 -51.44 40.33 50.41
CA LEU A 587 -52.23 41.57 50.28
C LEU A 587 -52.52 42.19 51.63
N THR A 588 -52.83 41.36 52.63
CA THR A 588 -53.09 41.80 54.00
C THR A 588 -51.85 42.46 54.61
N GLU A 589 -50.68 41.85 54.46
CA GLU A 589 -49.40 42.39 54.94
C GLU A 589 -49.06 43.74 54.30
N VAL A 590 -49.30 43.88 53.00
CA VAL A 590 -48.95 45.07 52.21
C VAL A 590 -49.93 46.22 52.44
N ILE A 591 -51.24 45.95 52.52
CA ILE A 591 -52.30 46.97 52.49
C ILE A 591 -52.82 47.31 53.89
N GLN A 592 -52.65 46.41 54.86
CA GLN A 592 -53.15 46.54 56.24
C GLN A 592 -54.66 46.88 56.29
N PRO A 593 -55.52 45.98 55.77
CA PRO A 593 -56.96 46.21 55.68
C PRO A 593 -57.63 46.21 57.07
N ARG A 594 -58.85 46.77 57.12
CA ARG A 594 -59.67 46.85 58.34
C ARG A 594 -60.80 45.82 58.40
N VAL A 595 -60.99 45.08 57.31
CA VAL A 595 -62.07 44.09 57.14
C VAL A 595 -61.42 42.76 56.79
N PHE A 596 -61.83 41.69 57.48
CA PHE A 596 -61.25 40.37 57.31
C PHE A 596 -62.28 39.37 56.79
N VAL A 597 -61.84 38.45 55.92
CA VAL A 597 -62.64 37.39 55.30
C VAL A 597 -63.32 36.55 56.38
N GLU A 598 -62.58 36.16 57.41
CA GLU A 598 -63.05 35.28 58.49
C GLU A 598 -64.18 35.91 59.30
N GLU A 599 -64.21 37.23 59.43
CA GLU A 599 -65.27 37.94 60.15
C GLU A 599 -66.52 38.07 59.27
N TYR A 600 -66.34 38.44 58.00
CA TYR A 600 -67.42 38.67 57.06
C TYR A 600 -68.17 37.39 56.68
N PHE A 601 -67.45 36.29 56.51
CA PHE A 601 -68.03 35.00 56.15
C PHE A 601 -68.40 34.14 57.36
N LYS A 602 -68.30 34.62 58.62
CA LYS A 602 -68.66 33.85 59.83
C LYS A 602 -69.80 34.43 60.67
N ASN A 603 -70.02 35.76 60.71
CA ASN A 603 -71.02 36.40 61.61
C ASN A 603 -71.90 37.49 60.92
N ASN A 604 -73.05 37.84 61.52
CA ASN A 604 -74.17 38.67 60.99
C ASN A 604 -73.76 40.09 60.43
N PRO A 605 -74.46 40.64 59.41
CA PRO A 605 -73.97 41.72 58.53
C PRO A 605 -74.08 43.18 59.05
N ASP A 606 -74.71 43.43 60.20
CA ASP A 606 -75.15 44.79 60.57
C ASP A 606 -74.04 45.74 61.07
N ASN A 607 -72.79 45.27 61.21
CA ASN A 607 -71.69 46.08 61.77
C ASN A 607 -70.63 46.55 60.75
N TYR A 608 -70.78 46.26 59.46
CA TYR A 608 -69.82 46.67 58.42
C TYR A 608 -70.34 47.84 57.56
N ASN A 609 -70.67 48.97 58.20
CA ASN A 609 -71.01 50.25 57.56
C ASN A 609 -69.80 51.19 57.43
N SER A 610 -68.64 50.69 56.98
CA SER A 610 -67.42 51.50 56.79
C SER A 610 -66.78 51.32 55.40
N ILE A 611 -67.61 51.14 54.37
CA ILE A 611 -67.18 51.05 52.97
C ILE A 611 -67.46 52.39 52.29
N ALA A 612 -66.48 53.31 52.34
CA ALA A 612 -66.60 54.66 51.76
C ALA A 612 -65.43 55.05 50.82
N ALA A 613 -64.68 54.07 50.29
CA ALA A 613 -63.66 54.29 49.28
C ALA A 613 -64.01 53.59 47.95
N THR A 614 -63.48 54.11 46.83
CA THR A 614 -63.61 53.53 45.49
C THR A 614 -62.90 52.18 45.34
N THR A 615 -61.95 51.89 46.23
CA THR A 615 -61.23 50.61 46.34
C THR A 615 -61.20 50.17 47.80
N ASN A 616 -61.74 48.99 48.09
CA ASN A 616 -61.65 48.36 49.40
C ASN A 616 -60.89 47.05 49.31
N VAL A 617 -60.23 46.69 50.41
CA VAL A 617 -59.52 45.43 50.55
C VAL A 617 -60.07 44.68 51.74
N MET A 618 -60.43 43.42 51.51
CA MET A 618 -60.79 42.46 52.54
C MET A 618 -59.59 41.54 52.74
N GLY A 619 -58.92 41.68 53.87
CA GLY A 619 -57.76 40.86 54.23
C GLY A 619 -58.15 39.56 54.88
N THR A 620 -57.16 38.85 55.39
CA THR A 620 -57.33 37.61 56.14
C THR A 620 -56.43 37.64 57.37
N HIS A 621 -56.86 37.03 58.47
CA HIS A 621 -56.01 36.85 59.65
C HIS A 621 -54.90 35.81 59.42
N GLY A 622 -55.01 35.04 58.34
CA GLY A 622 -54.10 33.97 57.97
C GLY A 622 -54.30 32.71 58.80
N GLY A 623 -53.66 31.63 58.37
CA GLY A 623 -53.70 30.34 59.05
C GLY A 623 -53.91 29.15 58.11
N ASP A 624 -53.94 27.95 58.68
CA ASP A 624 -54.23 26.71 57.97
C ASP A 624 -55.74 26.42 57.95
N VAL A 625 -56.48 27.27 57.23
CA VAL A 625 -57.93 27.16 57.05
C VAL A 625 -58.29 27.33 55.57
N THR A 626 -59.47 26.84 55.19
CA THR A 626 -60.03 26.96 53.84
C THR A 626 -61.38 27.69 53.88
N LEU A 627 -61.86 28.15 52.72
CA LEU A 627 -63.04 29.00 52.64
C LEU A 627 -64.31 28.23 53.05
N LEU A 628 -64.44 26.97 52.62
CA LEU A 628 -65.58 26.11 52.95
C LEU A 628 -65.53 25.56 54.38
N GLU A 629 -64.39 25.67 55.07
CA GLU A 629 -64.30 25.42 56.52
C GLU A 629 -64.80 26.60 57.35
N LEU A 630 -64.78 27.83 56.80
CA LEU A 630 -65.31 29.02 57.48
C LEU A 630 -66.83 29.04 57.50
N SER A 631 -67.48 28.62 56.41
CA SER A 631 -68.94 28.53 56.28
C SER A 631 -69.36 27.68 55.08
N ASP A 632 -70.63 27.27 55.05
CA ASP A 632 -71.16 26.46 53.96
C ASP A 632 -71.27 27.21 52.62
N GLU A 633 -71.32 26.46 51.52
CA GLU A 633 -71.31 27.00 50.16
C GLU A 633 -72.50 27.96 49.89
N ASN A 634 -73.69 27.67 50.40
CA ASN A 634 -74.88 28.49 50.14
C ASN A 634 -74.79 29.84 50.86
N PHE A 635 -74.27 29.84 52.08
CA PHE A 635 -74.01 31.06 52.83
C PHE A 635 -72.99 31.94 52.10
N ILE A 636 -71.86 31.37 51.69
CA ILE A 636 -70.80 32.10 50.98
C ILE A 636 -71.31 32.65 49.65
N ARG A 637 -72.10 31.87 48.90
CA ARG A 637 -72.74 32.32 47.65
C ARG A 637 -73.68 33.50 47.88
N THR A 638 -74.47 33.47 48.95
CA THR A 638 -75.36 34.58 49.33
C THR A 638 -74.55 35.85 49.65
N ARG A 639 -73.46 35.71 50.39
CA ARG A 639 -72.54 36.82 50.70
C ARG A 639 -71.87 37.40 49.46
N PHE A 640 -71.42 36.57 48.53
CA PHE A 640 -70.91 37.08 47.26
C PHE A 640 -71.97 37.82 46.45
N ASN A 641 -73.24 37.38 46.49
CA ASN A 641 -74.33 38.12 45.84
C ASN A 641 -74.57 39.50 46.50
N GLU A 642 -74.43 39.61 47.83
CA GLU A 642 -74.46 40.90 48.53
C GLU A 642 -73.31 41.82 48.08
N LEU A 643 -72.09 41.29 47.98
CA LEU A 643 -70.93 42.04 47.50
C LEU A 643 -71.12 42.50 46.05
N LYS A 644 -71.71 41.66 45.18
CA LYS A 644 -72.03 42.02 43.79
C LYS A 644 -73.00 43.19 43.66
N MET A 645 -73.84 43.45 44.67
CA MET A 645 -74.72 44.63 44.69
C MET A 645 -73.96 45.92 45.04
N LYS A 646 -72.87 45.82 45.80
CA LYS A 646 -72.09 46.97 46.29
C LYS A 646 -70.90 47.34 45.40
N TYR A 647 -70.31 46.36 44.73
CA TYR A 647 -69.11 46.52 43.92
C TYR A 647 -69.38 46.24 42.45
N ASP A 648 -68.61 46.89 41.59
CA ASP A 648 -68.63 46.66 40.14
C ASP A 648 -67.73 45.47 39.77
N VAL A 649 -66.59 45.34 40.45
CA VAL A 649 -65.63 44.25 40.24
C VAL A 649 -65.10 43.77 41.60
N ILE A 650 -65.05 42.46 41.77
CA ILE A 650 -64.51 41.76 42.94
C ILE A 650 -63.35 40.91 42.45
N ILE A 651 -62.14 41.22 42.90
CA ILE A 651 -60.91 40.49 42.55
C ILE A 651 -60.51 39.67 43.77
N ILE A 652 -60.35 38.36 43.58
CA ILE A 652 -59.96 37.43 44.63
C ILE A 652 -58.55 36.93 44.32
N GLU A 653 -57.58 37.23 45.17
CA GLU A 653 -56.29 36.55 45.10
C GLU A 653 -56.43 35.17 45.76
N THR A 654 -56.23 34.11 45.00
CA THR A 654 -56.29 32.75 45.53
C THR A 654 -54.90 32.28 45.97
N PRO A 655 -54.81 31.22 46.79
CA PRO A 655 -53.60 30.41 46.89
C PRO A 655 -53.11 29.98 45.48
N PRO A 656 -51.81 29.71 45.29
CA PRO A 656 -51.33 29.15 44.03
C PRO A 656 -51.95 27.76 43.77
N LEU A 657 -51.98 27.33 42.51
CA LEU A 657 -52.47 26.01 42.12
C LEU A 657 -51.61 24.88 42.67
N SER A 658 -50.34 25.11 43.03
CA SER A 658 -49.55 24.15 43.81
C SER A 658 -50.23 23.76 45.13
N SER A 659 -51.08 24.64 45.70
CA SER A 659 -51.98 24.37 46.83
C SER A 659 -53.41 24.20 46.31
N LEU A 660 -53.59 23.25 45.38
CA LEU A 660 -54.79 23.12 44.57
C LEU A 660 -56.07 22.97 45.41
N ASN A 661 -56.03 22.15 46.46
CA ASN A 661 -57.16 21.91 47.37
C ASN A 661 -57.75 23.22 47.94
N LYS A 662 -56.91 24.22 48.23
CA LYS A 662 -57.36 25.51 48.78
C LYS A 662 -57.77 26.51 47.70
N SER A 663 -57.08 26.51 46.55
CA SER A 663 -57.38 27.43 45.45
C SER A 663 -58.71 27.11 44.75
N LYS A 664 -59.08 25.82 44.63
CA LYS A 664 -60.35 25.42 43.99
C LYS A 664 -61.58 25.99 44.70
N GLU A 665 -61.55 26.13 46.03
CA GLU A 665 -62.69 26.66 46.80
C GLU A 665 -62.98 28.12 46.46
N TRP A 666 -61.95 28.96 46.32
CA TRP A 666 -62.12 30.34 45.86
C TRP A 666 -62.55 30.40 44.39
N ILE A 667 -61.97 29.54 43.54
CA ILE A 667 -62.30 29.45 42.11
C ILE A 667 -63.77 29.00 41.89
N LEU A 668 -64.34 28.22 42.82
CA LEU A 668 -65.74 27.79 42.77
C LEU A 668 -66.70 28.98 42.67
N PHE A 669 -66.45 30.03 43.46
CA PHE A 669 -67.28 31.24 43.54
C PHE A 669 -66.93 32.31 42.50
N ALA A 670 -65.78 32.19 41.83
CA ALA A 670 -65.37 33.10 40.78
C ALA A 670 -66.11 32.82 39.45
N ASN A 671 -66.41 33.90 38.72
CA ASN A 671 -66.95 33.84 37.37
C ASN A 671 -65.85 33.54 36.35
N LYS A 672 -64.71 34.24 36.48
CA LYS A 672 -63.53 34.05 35.62
C LYS A 672 -62.26 33.88 36.44
N VAL A 673 -61.31 33.14 35.89
CA VAL A 673 -60.00 32.85 36.48
C VAL A 673 -58.90 33.32 35.56
N VAL A 674 -57.97 34.09 36.09
CA VAL A 674 -56.74 34.53 35.42
C VAL A 674 -55.56 33.93 36.17
N ALA A 675 -54.63 33.31 35.42
CA ALA A 675 -53.43 32.73 36.00
C ALA A 675 -52.19 33.55 35.63
N ILE A 676 -51.42 33.93 36.64
CA ILE A 676 -50.17 34.66 36.47
C ILE A 676 -49.02 33.64 36.37
N TYR A 677 -48.19 33.77 35.34
CA TYR A 677 -46.99 32.94 35.14
C TYR A 677 -45.75 33.81 35.02
N GLU A 678 -44.64 33.41 35.64
CA GLU A 678 -43.39 34.18 35.61
C GLU A 678 -42.53 33.88 34.38
N ALA A 679 -42.12 34.93 33.65
CA ALA A 679 -41.20 34.83 32.53
C ALA A 679 -39.79 34.34 32.94
N ASN A 680 -39.07 33.77 31.97
CA ASN A 680 -37.76 33.11 32.12
C ASN A 680 -37.78 31.83 32.99
N LYS A 681 -38.96 31.24 33.21
CA LYS A 681 -39.11 29.92 33.83
C LYS A 681 -39.67 28.90 32.83
N GLY A 682 -39.28 27.64 32.99
CA GLY A 682 -39.88 26.53 32.27
C GLY A 682 -41.06 25.95 33.04
N ILE A 683 -42.01 25.31 32.36
CA ILE A 683 -43.11 24.59 33.01
C ILE A 683 -42.60 23.21 33.39
N ALA A 684 -42.44 22.98 34.70
CA ALA A 684 -42.01 21.70 35.22
C ALA A 684 -43.10 20.65 35.00
N LYS A 685 -42.70 19.37 34.93
CA LYS A 685 -43.62 18.26 34.67
C LYS A 685 -44.77 18.17 35.69
N TRP A 686 -44.52 18.49 36.95
CA TRP A 686 -45.54 18.48 38.01
C TRP A 686 -46.56 19.63 37.87
N GLN A 687 -46.17 20.75 37.28
CA GLN A 687 -47.06 21.89 37.01
C GLN A 687 -48.05 21.61 35.88
N GLN A 688 -47.83 20.55 35.07
CA GLN A 688 -48.75 20.17 34.00
C GLN A 688 -50.14 19.79 34.53
N ASN A 689 -50.21 19.21 35.73
CA ASN A 689 -51.50 18.91 36.37
C ASN A 689 -52.30 20.18 36.68
N ASP A 690 -51.60 21.25 37.08
CA ASP A 690 -52.21 22.55 37.37
C ASP A 690 -52.67 23.24 36.07
N VAL A 691 -51.88 23.14 35.00
CA VAL A 691 -52.24 23.61 33.65
C VAL A 691 -53.45 22.84 33.13
N GLU A 692 -53.51 21.53 33.34
CA GLU A 692 -54.65 20.70 32.96
C GLU A 692 -55.90 21.04 33.77
N TYR A 693 -55.75 21.34 35.06
CA TYR A 693 -56.86 21.86 35.87
C TYR A 693 -57.42 23.17 35.29
N LEU A 694 -56.57 24.13 34.92
CA LEU A 694 -56.99 25.37 34.26
C LEU A 694 -57.71 25.11 32.93
N ARG A 695 -57.23 24.15 32.13
CA ARG A 695 -57.88 23.73 30.89
C ARG A 695 -59.30 23.18 31.12
N ASN A 696 -59.48 22.45 32.22
CA ASN A 696 -60.74 21.81 32.58
C ASN A 696 -61.73 22.74 33.32
N LEU A 697 -61.43 24.03 33.46
CA LEU A 697 -62.33 25.02 34.08
C LEU A 697 -63.53 25.42 33.19
N ASN A 698 -63.76 24.74 32.05
CA ASN A 698 -64.97 24.83 31.22
C ASN A 698 -65.52 26.25 31.01
N GLY A 699 -64.70 27.12 30.43
CA GLY A 699 -65.08 28.50 30.12
C GLY A 699 -64.88 29.52 31.24
N LYS A 700 -64.55 29.08 32.47
CA LYS A 700 -64.14 29.99 33.56
C LYS A 700 -62.70 30.50 33.40
N PHE A 701 -61.79 29.74 32.79
CA PHE A 701 -60.42 30.23 32.58
C PHE A 701 -60.38 31.29 31.48
N ALA A 702 -60.07 32.52 31.85
CA ALA A 702 -59.99 33.66 30.95
C ALA A 702 -58.65 33.68 30.18
N GLY A 703 -57.55 33.37 30.86
CA GLY A 703 -56.24 33.21 30.22
C GLY A 703 -55.06 33.50 31.13
N TRP A 704 -53.87 33.33 30.55
CA TRP A 704 -52.59 33.60 31.19
C TRP A 704 -52.22 35.07 31.17
N VAL A 705 -51.49 35.50 32.19
CA VAL A 705 -50.72 36.74 32.20
C VAL A 705 -49.26 36.41 32.44
N LEU A 706 -48.43 36.66 31.43
CA LEU A 706 -46.98 36.47 31.55
C LEU A 706 -46.36 37.66 32.29
N ASN A 707 -45.97 37.48 33.55
CA ASN A 707 -45.43 38.52 34.40
C ASN A 707 -43.90 38.53 34.40
N LYS A 708 -43.31 39.67 34.81
CA LYS A 708 -41.86 39.90 34.88
C LYS A 708 -41.13 39.76 33.52
N THR A 709 -41.79 40.16 32.44
CA THR A 709 -41.16 40.23 31.11
C THR A 709 -40.11 41.35 31.07
N ASN A 710 -39.05 41.17 30.26
CA ASN A 710 -38.00 42.18 30.13
C ASN A 710 -38.27 43.06 28.89
N PRO A 711 -38.47 44.39 29.05
CA PRO A 711 -38.82 45.27 27.95
C PRO A 711 -37.75 45.40 26.86
N GLU A 712 -36.49 45.07 27.16
CA GLU A 712 -35.41 45.10 26.16
C GLU A 712 -35.47 43.97 25.13
N ILE A 713 -36.30 42.95 25.36
CA ILE A 713 -36.44 41.80 24.47
C ILE A 713 -37.47 42.06 23.37
N GLU A 714 -38.30 43.11 23.48
CA GLU A 714 -39.43 43.38 22.57
C GLU A 714 -39.17 44.44 21.49
N ASN A 715 -37.99 45.05 21.43
CA ASN A 715 -37.60 45.86 20.27
C ASN A 715 -37.22 44.96 19.09
N PHE A 716 -38.16 44.21 18.52
CA PHE A 716 -38.15 43.69 17.14
C PHE A 716 -39.54 43.26 16.67
#